data_AF-A0A419IXJ5-F1
#
_entry.id   AF-A0A419IXJ5-F1
#
_cell.length_a   1.000
_cell.length_b   1.000
_cell.length_c   1.000
_cell.angle_alpha   90.00
_cell.angle_beta   90.00
_cell.angle_gamma   90.00
#
_symmetry.space_group_name_H-M   'P 1'
#
loop_
_entity.id
_entity.type
_entity.pdbx_description
1 polymer ?
#
loop_
_entity_poly.entity_id
_entity_poly.type
_entity_poly.pdbx_seq_one_letter_code
_entity_poly.pdbx_strand_id
1 'polypeptide(L)'
;MKSPAFAHISKILLFTTLIIALPIILFALYQTHDIRQKAAEFESATPQELTQRLIRTNEDHKRTIFFLKNQKREELKLLAQTRKRKLLQEMKQHPREAANAVLQQTSLDQIDDELKQEQLIERPIHIQGKLRATIIDYTQETEPDLEIELIPDINSPEISYNVYFPDIEPSLNMGALDADISGVALDNEVLSLSGNAEIQAQLDASGFIEFPTTGEQQVAVLLYNFSDNPIEPLTTAEVDEMVFGGQYSLKNFYEENSFGALTFNGDIHGYYTLDHTGGTGYCNSAAIGPAVDTYAQSQGINLTPNMLRLYYVPATDCNGIAGWAGRDPDGIFRTYVAWNPETSHSGTAIHEVGHIFGLVHAKNLDCKGILSTAVPYLVGPIGFNPCIIREYGDITDTMGNSSSLLHFHAARKAVLNWIPSTQIATVTQNGTYTVTPLEFMSEDDYKLLIIPIPNTNYHYLIGYRQPYGFDVRPIGYVGNVPFIRLGSTNYFDGVQVHIVEGNNFKQPTYLLNALSDIRDISYGAIEDGKTYFDRFHGIKISQVSHTTAGATVQVEFIPKTSCRVIPEISVNPPHTSHLATTMREYTLTLTNNDDYDCLSTTFTLSPQVSPNVSSLTISQSTVTLSPHESATIGVQLLPNANVSGGQYYEAQIAVVGAGPIHETTANALFLIDTSPPASSPSPTPPIPTSFASSLPSASVSASPFPSASSSVSFTMQEFLDLLHRFLSDLDQQYQPQDDKVNMLDAAFVLMHLK
;
A
#
# COMPACT_ATOMS: atom_id res chain seq x y z
N MET A 1 49.56 48.94 27.39
CA MET A 1 48.26 49.54 27.76
C MET A 1 47.38 48.47 28.40
N LYS A 2 47.48 48.29 29.72
CA LYS A 2 46.57 47.45 30.51
C LYS A 2 45.87 48.38 31.50
N SER A 3 44.87 49.10 31.03
CA SER A 3 44.00 49.87 31.93
C SER A 3 42.90 48.94 32.43
N PRO A 4 42.68 48.78 33.75
CA PRO A 4 41.57 48.00 34.29
C PRO A 4 40.19 48.52 33.82
N ALA A 5 40.11 49.75 33.31
CA ALA A 5 38.91 50.30 32.69
C ALA A 5 38.53 49.58 31.38
N PHE A 6 39.49 49.11 30.58
CA PHE A 6 39.22 48.44 29.29
C PHE A 6 38.68 47.02 29.49
N ALA A 7 39.19 46.30 30.49
CA ALA A 7 38.68 44.99 30.88
C ALA A 7 37.27 45.09 31.49
N HIS A 8 36.95 46.19 32.19
CA HIS A 8 35.61 46.41 32.73
C HIS A 8 34.60 46.77 31.65
N ILE A 9 34.97 47.63 30.70
CA ILE A 9 34.12 47.99 29.55
C ILE A 9 33.89 46.78 28.64
N SER A 10 34.92 45.96 28.37
CA SER A 10 34.78 44.73 27.57
C SER A 10 33.90 43.69 28.27
N LYS A 11 34.01 43.53 29.60
CA LYS A 11 33.09 42.67 30.37
C LYS A 11 31.67 43.20 30.37
N ILE A 12 31.46 44.51 30.52
CA ILE A 12 30.12 45.12 30.46
C ILE A 12 29.52 44.96 29.06
N LEU A 13 30.31 45.18 28.00
CA LEU A 13 29.86 44.98 26.62
C LEU A 13 29.50 43.51 26.36
N LEU A 14 30.33 42.57 26.83
CA LEU A 14 30.06 41.13 26.70
C LEU A 14 28.78 40.74 27.46
N PHE A 15 28.61 41.27 28.67
CA PHE A 15 27.44 41.02 29.52
C PHE A 15 26.17 41.63 28.93
N THR A 16 26.23 42.85 28.37
CA THR A 16 25.09 43.46 27.69
C THR A 16 24.78 42.77 26.36
N THR A 17 25.78 42.36 25.58
CA THR A 17 25.54 41.53 24.39
C THR A 17 24.95 40.18 24.75
N LEU A 18 25.37 39.54 25.86
CA LEU A 18 24.81 38.27 26.30
C LEU A 18 23.37 38.43 26.80
N ILE A 19 23.07 39.50 27.54
CA ILE A 19 21.71 39.82 28.04
C ILE A 19 20.76 40.14 26.88
N ILE A 20 21.24 40.72 25.78
CA ILE A 20 20.40 41.06 24.62
C ILE A 20 20.33 39.89 23.62
N ALA A 21 21.45 39.19 23.35
CA ALA A 21 21.50 38.12 22.35
C ALA A 21 20.89 36.81 22.85
N LEU A 22 21.05 36.47 24.14
CA LEU A 22 20.53 35.20 24.67
C LEU A 22 19.00 35.10 24.61
N PRO A 23 18.20 36.14 24.98
CA PRO A 23 16.76 36.10 24.78
C PRO A 23 16.34 36.01 23.32
N ILE A 24 17.08 36.66 22.41
CA ILE A 24 16.81 36.60 20.96
C ILE A 24 17.07 35.18 20.42
N ILE A 25 18.18 34.56 20.82
CA ILE A 25 18.54 33.19 20.43
C ILE A 25 17.55 32.18 21.03
N LEU A 26 17.19 32.30 22.30
CA LEU A 26 16.20 31.44 22.94
C LEU A 26 14.81 31.59 22.32
N PHE A 27 14.43 32.82 21.95
CA PHE A 27 13.17 33.07 21.24
C PHE A 27 13.18 32.46 19.84
N ALA A 28 14.29 32.56 19.09
CA ALA A 28 14.44 31.91 17.79
C ALA A 28 14.43 30.36 17.88
N LEU A 29 15.09 29.79 18.90
CA LEU A 29 15.07 28.34 19.18
C LEU A 29 13.66 27.85 19.57
N TYR A 30 12.94 28.62 20.39
CA TYR A 30 11.55 28.33 20.74
C TYR A 30 10.64 28.35 19.51
N GLN A 31 10.79 29.36 18.64
CA GLN A 31 10.03 29.45 17.39
C GLN A 31 10.30 28.27 16.45
N THR A 32 11.56 27.86 16.29
CA THR A 32 11.90 26.70 15.44
C THR A 32 11.40 25.37 16.00
N HIS A 33 11.38 25.19 17.33
CA HIS A 33 10.79 24.01 17.96
C HIS A 33 9.26 23.95 17.80
N ASP A 34 8.57 25.08 18.01
CA ASP A 34 7.11 25.21 17.83
C ASP A 34 6.67 24.88 16.39
N ILE A 35 7.41 25.38 15.39
CA ILE A 35 7.12 25.07 13.97
C ILE A 35 7.33 23.59 13.66
N ARG A 36 8.38 22.94 14.22
CA ARG A 36 8.63 21.49 14.02
C ARG A 36 7.53 20.63 14.65
N GLN A 37 7.07 20.97 15.85
CA GLN A 37 6.01 20.22 16.50
C GLN A 37 4.70 20.32 15.70
N LYS A 38 4.38 21.51 15.17
CA LYS A 38 3.24 21.73 14.27
C LYS A 38 3.38 20.98 12.96
N ALA A 39 4.58 20.90 12.37
CA ALA A 39 4.83 20.10 11.16
C ALA A 39 4.41 18.63 11.38
N ALA A 40 4.85 18.01 12.47
CA ALA A 40 4.49 16.63 12.81
C ALA A 40 2.97 16.47 13.03
N GLU A 41 2.30 17.46 13.63
CA GLU A 41 0.85 17.47 13.82
C GLU A 41 0.07 17.64 12.51
N PHE A 42 0.62 18.37 11.53
CA PHE A 42 0.01 18.50 10.21
C PHE A 42 0.21 17.23 9.37
N GLU A 43 1.34 16.54 9.56
CA GLU A 43 1.63 15.28 8.89
C GLU A 43 0.72 14.12 9.32
N SER A 44 0.12 14.16 10.50
CA SER A 44 -0.88 13.16 10.90
C SER A 44 -2.33 13.50 10.53
N ALA A 45 -2.60 14.74 10.11
CA ALA A 45 -3.95 15.21 9.81
C ALA A 45 -4.40 14.91 8.37
N THR A 46 -5.69 14.70 8.17
CA THR A 46 -6.33 14.53 6.85
C THR A 46 -6.37 15.85 6.05
N PRO A 47 -6.49 15.82 4.71
CA PRO A 47 -6.67 17.02 3.91
C PRO A 47 -7.83 17.91 4.41
N GLN A 48 -8.96 17.30 4.79
CA GLN A 48 -10.12 18.03 5.30
C GLN A 48 -9.84 18.74 6.63
N GLU A 49 -9.16 18.08 7.57
CA GLU A 49 -8.75 18.70 8.84
C GLU A 49 -7.76 19.85 8.60
N LEU A 50 -6.82 19.67 7.68
CA LEU A 50 -5.86 20.71 7.29
C LEU A 50 -6.55 21.92 6.66
N THR A 51 -7.60 21.71 5.85
CA THR A 51 -8.44 22.81 5.32
C THR A 51 -9.09 23.61 6.44
N GLN A 52 -9.70 22.94 7.42
CA GLN A 52 -10.34 23.60 8.55
C GLN A 52 -9.31 24.37 9.41
N ARG A 53 -8.12 23.80 9.60
CA ARG A 53 -7.00 24.48 10.29
C ARG A 53 -6.52 25.69 9.49
N LEU A 54 -6.38 25.57 8.17
CA LEU A 54 -5.92 26.66 7.31
C LEU A 54 -6.82 27.89 7.43
N ILE A 55 -8.14 27.68 7.38
CA ILE A 55 -9.13 28.76 7.53
C ILE A 55 -8.97 29.46 8.89
N ARG A 56 -8.84 28.70 9.98
CA ARG A 56 -8.68 29.26 11.34
C ARG A 56 -7.36 29.99 11.50
N THR A 57 -6.25 29.38 11.09
CA THR A 57 -4.91 29.96 11.17
C THR A 57 -4.79 31.22 10.32
N ASN A 58 -5.46 31.29 9.18
CA ASN A 58 -5.55 32.49 8.36
C ASN A 58 -6.27 33.64 9.08
N GLU A 59 -7.40 33.38 9.73
CA GLU A 59 -8.10 34.38 10.54
C GLU A 59 -7.28 34.83 11.75
N ASP A 60 -6.58 33.91 12.41
CA ASP A 60 -5.65 34.24 13.49
C ASP A 60 -4.48 35.10 12.98
N HIS A 61 -3.92 34.77 11.81
CA HIS A 61 -2.85 35.57 11.19
C HIS A 61 -3.28 37.01 10.96
N LYS A 62 -4.49 37.23 10.41
CA LYS A 62 -5.05 38.58 10.19
C LYS A 62 -5.22 39.38 11.49
N ARG A 63 -5.58 38.70 12.59
CA ARG A 63 -5.80 39.33 13.91
C ARG A 63 -4.53 39.49 14.74
N THR A 64 -3.44 38.85 14.34
CA THR A 64 -2.19 38.82 15.11
C THR A 64 -1.46 40.17 15.08
N ILE A 65 -1.02 40.62 16.25
CA ILE A 65 -0.25 41.87 16.43
C ILE A 65 1.16 41.75 15.84
N PHE A 66 1.77 42.89 15.48
CA PHE A 66 3.00 43.00 14.70
C PHE A 66 4.14 42.04 15.11
N PHE A 67 4.39 41.85 16.40
CA PHE A 67 5.52 41.04 16.90
C PHE A 67 5.40 39.52 16.63
N LEU A 68 4.19 38.97 16.52
CA LEU A 68 3.97 37.54 16.26
C LEU A 68 3.52 37.25 14.81
N LYS A 69 3.36 38.29 14.01
CA LYS A 69 2.80 38.19 12.65
C LYS A 69 3.67 37.33 11.73
N ASN A 70 5.00 37.46 11.82
CA ASN A 70 5.92 36.65 11.02
C ASN A 70 5.87 35.17 11.41
N GLN A 71 5.83 34.84 12.71
CA GLN A 71 5.72 33.45 13.15
C GLN A 71 4.41 32.81 12.66
N LYS A 72 3.29 33.54 12.77
CA LYS A 72 2.00 33.06 12.27
C LYS A 72 1.94 32.94 10.74
N ARG A 73 2.69 33.78 10.02
CA ARG A 73 2.85 33.66 8.57
C ARG A 73 3.60 32.38 8.18
N GLU A 74 4.72 32.09 8.83
CA GLU A 74 5.48 30.86 8.55
C GLU A 74 4.69 29.60 8.91
N GLU A 75 3.95 29.62 10.02
CA GLU A 75 3.00 28.55 10.38
C GLU A 75 1.91 28.36 9.31
N LEU A 76 1.33 29.47 8.83
CA LEU A 76 0.29 29.47 7.80
C LEU A 76 0.82 28.91 6.47
N LYS A 77 2.05 29.27 6.07
CA LYS A 77 2.71 28.73 4.87
C LYS A 77 3.02 27.25 4.97
N LEU A 78 3.61 26.81 6.08
CA LEU A 78 3.90 25.39 6.32
C LEU A 78 2.63 24.53 6.28
N LEU A 79 1.55 25.04 6.88
CA LEU A 79 0.24 24.40 6.84
C LEU A 79 -0.30 24.31 5.41
N ALA A 80 -0.23 25.40 4.64
CA ALA A 80 -0.67 25.42 3.25
C ALA A 80 0.14 24.47 2.36
N GLN A 81 1.47 24.41 2.52
CA GLN A 81 2.35 23.49 1.80
C GLN A 81 2.04 22.02 2.12
N THR A 82 1.88 21.69 3.40
CA THR A 82 1.53 20.34 3.86
C THR A 82 0.16 19.92 3.30
N ARG A 83 -0.81 20.84 3.38
CA ARG A 83 -2.14 20.64 2.82
C ARG A 83 -2.09 20.44 1.31
N LYS A 84 -1.39 21.29 0.56
CA LYS A 84 -1.25 21.19 -0.90
C LYS A 84 -0.74 19.81 -1.30
N ARG A 85 0.38 19.36 -0.73
CA ARG A 85 0.96 18.04 -1.03
C ARG A 85 -0.04 16.91 -0.77
N LYS A 86 -0.72 16.93 0.38
CA LYS A 86 -1.69 15.90 0.75
C LYS A 86 -2.96 15.96 -0.09
N LEU A 87 -3.45 17.16 -0.43
CA LEU A 87 -4.63 17.32 -1.26
C LEU A 87 -4.37 16.86 -2.70
N LEU A 88 -3.18 17.13 -3.26
CA LEU A 88 -2.79 16.59 -4.57
C LEU A 88 -2.81 15.05 -4.58
N GLN A 89 -2.26 14.42 -3.55
CA GLN A 89 -2.32 12.97 -3.40
C GLN A 89 -3.76 12.46 -3.23
N GLU A 90 -4.58 13.15 -2.43
CA GLU A 90 -5.99 12.81 -2.23
C GLU A 90 -6.80 12.98 -3.51
N MET A 91 -6.53 14.02 -4.32
CA MET A 91 -7.19 14.22 -5.62
C MET A 91 -6.97 13.02 -6.54
N LYS A 92 -5.77 12.45 -6.53
CA LYS A 92 -5.42 11.28 -7.33
C LYS A 92 -6.03 9.98 -6.79
N GLN A 93 -5.89 9.73 -5.49
CA GLN A 93 -6.24 8.44 -4.89
C GLN A 93 -7.73 8.37 -4.48
N HIS A 94 -8.30 9.48 -4.04
CA HIS A 94 -9.63 9.58 -3.43
C HIS A 94 -10.32 10.90 -3.86
N PRO A 95 -10.65 11.07 -5.17
CA PRO A 95 -11.15 12.35 -5.69
C PRO A 95 -12.41 12.86 -4.98
N ARG A 96 -13.26 11.95 -4.48
CA ARG A 96 -14.48 12.29 -3.72
C ARG A 96 -14.16 12.87 -2.35
N GLU A 97 -13.21 12.28 -1.63
CA GLU A 97 -12.70 12.76 -0.35
C GLU A 97 -12.00 14.11 -0.53
N ALA A 98 -11.21 14.25 -1.60
CA ALA A 98 -10.61 15.52 -1.98
C ALA A 98 -11.66 16.62 -2.23
N ALA A 99 -12.78 16.29 -2.90
CA ALA A 99 -13.87 17.24 -3.15
C ALA A 99 -14.52 17.76 -1.86
N ASN A 100 -14.47 16.99 -0.77
CA ASN A 100 -14.92 17.42 0.54
C ASN A 100 -13.88 18.26 1.31
N ALA A 101 -12.63 18.26 0.84
CA ALA A 101 -11.50 18.96 1.45
C ALA A 101 -11.12 20.28 0.75
N VAL A 102 -11.65 20.59 -0.43
CA VAL A 102 -11.37 21.86 -1.12
C VAL A 102 -12.00 23.06 -0.39
N LEU A 103 -11.36 24.22 -0.52
CA LEU A 103 -11.80 25.50 -0.02
C LEU A 103 -13.00 25.97 -0.84
N GLN A 104 -14.06 26.35 -0.13
CA GLN A 104 -15.20 27.00 -0.76
C GLN A 104 -14.84 28.44 -1.15
N GLN A 105 -15.54 29.00 -2.14
CA GLN A 105 -15.32 30.36 -2.64
C GLN A 105 -15.26 31.41 -1.52
N THR A 106 -16.17 31.31 -0.55
CA THR A 106 -16.23 32.23 0.61
C THR A 106 -14.96 32.20 1.47
N SER A 107 -14.29 31.04 1.54
CA SER A 107 -13.02 30.89 2.25
C SER A 107 -11.86 31.37 1.40
N LEU A 108 -11.83 31.04 0.09
CA LEU A 108 -10.82 31.51 -0.85
C LEU A 108 -10.72 33.04 -0.89
N ASP A 109 -11.85 33.73 -0.88
CA ASP A 109 -11.91 35.20 -0.85
C ASP A 109 -11.24 35.79 0.41
N GLN A 110 -11.20 35.01 1.49
CA GLN A 110 -10.62 35.40 2.77
C GLN A 110 -9.19 34.92 2.97
N ILE A 111 -8.68 33.94 2.21
CA ILE A 111 -7.29 33.49 2.38
C ILE A 111 -6.31 34.60 1.97
N ASP A 112 -5.21 34.71 2.71
CA ASP A 112 -4.09 35.62 2.45
C ASP A 112 -3.60 35.51 1.00
N ASP A 113 -3.44 36.67 0.34
CA ASP A 113 -3.09 36.74 -1.09
C ASP A 113 -1.69 36.21 -1.38
N GLU A 114 -0.80 36.18 -0.39
CA GLU A 114 0.51 35.59 -0.54
C GLU A 114 0.44 34.09 -0.83
N LEU A 115 -0.46 33.35 -0.15
CA LEU A 115 -0.64 31.92 -0.42
C LEU A 115 -1.18 31.66 -1.83
N LYS A 116 -1.99 32.57 -2.36
CA LYS A 116 -2.50 32.51 -3.74
C LYS A 116 -1.39 32.79 -4.75
N GLN A 117 -0.56 33.81 -4.49
CA GLN A 117 0.58 34.18 -5.35
C GLN A 117 1.63 33.08 -5.39
N GLU A 118 1.87 32.39 -4.27
CA GLU A 118 2.76 31.23 -4.16
C GLU A 118 2.11 29.92 -4.64
N GLN A 119 0.87 29.95 -5.14
CA GLN A 119 0.13 28.79 -5.64
C GLN A 119 0.05 27.64 -4.60
N LEU A 120 -0.06 27.99 -3.32
CA LEU A 120 -0.14 27.04 -2.21
C LEU A 120 -1.58 26.59 -1.89
N ILE A 121 -2.55 27.22 -2.53
CA ILE A 121 -3.97 26.88 -2.43
C ILE A 121 -4.58 26.78 -3.82
N GLU A 122 -5.66 26.04 -3.91
CA GLU A 122 -6.40 25.81 -5.14
C GLU A 122 -7.09 27.09 -5.63
N ARG A 123 -7.25 27.19 -6.95
CA ARG A 123 -7.94 28.28 -7.64
C ARG A 123 -9.18 27.75 -8.36
N PRO A 124 -10.32 28.46 -8.33
CA PRO A 124 -11.47 28.11 -9.16
C PRO A 124 -11.08 28.12 -10.63
N ILE A 125 -11.60 27.18 -11.40
CA ILE A 125 -11.30 27.06 -12.81
C ILE A 125 -12.53 26.61 -13.60
N HIS A 126 -12.63 27.06 -14.85
CA HIS A 126 -13.59 26.62 -15.84
C HIS A 126 -12.84 26.43 -17.16
N ILE A 127 -12.86 25.22 -17.70
CA ILE A 127 -12.10 24.86 -18.89
C ILE A 127 -12.98 23.98 -19.78
N GLN A 128 -12.93 24.27 -21.08
CA GLN A 128 -13.52 23.45 -22.12
C GLN A 128 -12.40 22.83 -22.95
N GLY A 129 -12.58 21.60 -23.42
CA GLY A 129 -11.60 20.91 -24.23
C GLY A 129 -11.99 19.49 -24.57
N LYS A 130 -11.02 18.72 -25.05
CA LYS A 130 -11.17 17.28 -25.28
C LYS A 130 -10.34 16.49 -24.29
N LEU A 131 -10.87 15.35 -23.85
CA LEU A 131 -10.15 14.46 -22.97
C LEU A 131 -9.16 13.59 -23.77
N ARG A 132 -8.03 13.30 -23.15
CA ARG A 132 -7.10 12.22 -23.49
C ARG A 132 -7.09 11.27 -22.32
N ALA A 133 -7.14 9.97 -22.60
CA ALA A 133 -7.06 8.95 -21.56
C ALA A 133 -5.90 8.01 -21.88
N THR A 134 -4.99 7.83 -20.95
CA THR A 134 -3.74 7.07 -21.15
C THR A 134 -3.45 6.21 -19.93
N ILE A 135 -3.09 4.95 -20.14
CA ILE A 135 -2.50 4.07 -19.13
C ILE A 135 -0.99 4.05 -19.40
N ILE A 136 -0.18 4.30 -18.37
CA ILE A 136 1.28 4.41 -18.49
C ILE A 136 1.96 3.37 -17.61
N ASP A 137 2.90 2.64 -18.22
CA ASP A 137 3.69 1.62 -17.57
C ASP A 137 5.10 2.11 -17.30
N TYR A 138 5.40 2.36 -16.03
CA TYR A 138 6.74 2.73 -15.59
C TYR A 138 7.57 1.50 -15.21
N THR A 139 8.87 1.58 -15.48
CA THR A 139 9.89 0.57 -15.18
C THR A 139 10.16 0.38 -13.69
N GLN A 140 9.77 1.32 -12.84
CA GLN A 140 10.02 1.29 -11.39
C GLN A 140 8.79 1.53 -10.51
N GLU A 141 7.66 1.93 -11.08
CA GLU A 141 6.46 2.19 -10.28
C GLU A 141 5.67 0.92 -9.96
N THR A 142 4.82 1.04 -8.94
CA THR A 142 4.05 -0.05 -8.35
C THR A 142 2.57 0.02 -8.67
N GLU A 143 2.10 0.91 -9.55
CA GLU A 143 0.74 0.93 -10.14
C GLU A 143 0.79 1.60 -11.53
N PRO A 144 -0.03 1.19 -12.52
CA PRO A 144 -0.23 1.91 -13.76
C PRO A 144 -1.08 3.11 -13.45
N ASP A 145 -0.69 4.26 -13.98
CA ASP A 145 -1.45 5.48 -13.80
C ASP A 145 -2.39 5.62 -15.00
N LEU A 146 -3.68 5.35 -14.79
CA LEU A 146 -4.69 5.80 -15.74
C LEU A 146 -4.84 7.31 -15.58
N GLU A 147 -4.19 8.05 -16.45
CA GLU A 147 -4.23 9.50 -16.50
C GLU A 147 -5.34 9.95 -17.45
N ILE A 148 -6.18 10.87 -16.96
CA ILE A 148 -7.15 11.59 -17.79
C ILE A 148 -6.68 13.03 -17.89
N GLU A 149 -6.30 13.46 -19.08
CA GLU A 149 -5.89 14.84 -19.36
C GLU A 149 -7.00 15.57 -20.11
N LEU A 150 -7.27 16.83 -19.75
CA LEU A 150 -8.06 17.75 -20.54
C LEU A 150 -7.13 18.61 -21.40
N ILE A 151 -7.32 18.52 -22.72
CA ILE A 151 -6.62 19.31 -23.74
C ILE A 151 -7.55 20.43 -24.21
N PRO A 152 -7.32 21.69 -23.81
CA PRO A 152 -8.23 22.80 -24.17
C PRO A 152 -8.22 23.12 -25.66
N ASP A 153 -7.07 23.00 -26.32
CA ASP A 153 -6.92 23.15 -27.76
C ASP A 153 -6.04 22.03 -28.31
N ILE A 154 -6.61 21.19 -29.18
CA ILE A 154 -5.90 20.06 -29.80
C ILE A 154 -4.74 20.49 -30.71
N ASN A 155 -4.69 21.75 -31.12
CA ASN A 155 -3.57 22.31 -31.88
C ASN A 155 -2.43 22.82 -30.98
N SER A 156 -2.69 22.93 -29.68
CA SER A 156 -1.72 23.27 -28.62
C SER A 156 -1.76 22.22 -27.50
N PRO A 157 -1.51 20.93 -27.82
CA PRO A 157 -1.60 19.82 -26.88
C PRO A 157 -0.60 19.89 -25.73
N GLU A 158 0.42 20.75 -25.81
CA GLU A 158 1.35 21.05 -24.72
C GLU A 158 0.68 21.73 -23.51
N ILE A 159 -0.50 22.31 -23.71
CA ILE A 159 -1.34 22.84 -22.64
C ILE A 159 -2.33 21.74 -22.26
N SER A 160 -2.07 21.06 -21.16
CA SER A 160 -2.96 20.03 -20.61
C SER A 160 -3.18 20.20 -19.11
N TYR A 161 -4.26 19.60 -18.61
CA TYR A 161 -4.57 19.50 -17.19
C TYR A 161 -4.93 18.06 -16.85
N ASN A 162 -4.30 17.48 -15.83
CA ASN A 162 -4.75 16.21 -15.26
C ASN A 162 -6.08 16.43 -14.56
N VAL A 163 -7.07 15.58 -14.81
CA VAL A 163 -8.43 15.75 -14.29
C VAL A 163 -8.86 14.55 -13.47
N TYR A 164 -9.32 14.83 -12.25
CA TYR A 164 -9.87 13.84 -11.34
C TYR A 164 -11.37 14.01 -11.16
N PHE A 165 -12.09 12.89 -11.23
CA PHE A 165 -13.55 12.86 -11.20
C PHE A 165 -14.05 12.20 -9.89
N PRO A 166 -14.75 12.94 -9.02
CA PRO A 166 -15.35 12.39 -7.78
C PRO A 166 -16.43 11.32 -7.96
N ASP A 167 -17.10 11.31 -9.11
CA ASP A 167 -18.35 10.58 -9.32
C ASP A 167 -18.38 9.72 -10.59
N ILE A 168 -17.25 9.61 -11.30
CA ILE A 168 -17.11 8.82 -12.53
C ILE A 168 -15.86 7.98 -12.37
N GLU A 169 -15.96 6.68 -12.67
CA GLU A 169 -14.79 5.83 -12.78
C GLU A 169 -14.00 6.16 -14.05
N PRO A 170 -12.71 6.52 -13.96
CA PRO A 170 -11.88 6.77 -15.12
C PRO A 170 -11.80 5.55 -16.04
N SER A 171 -11.80 5.77 -17.36
CA SER A 171 -11.56 4.72 -18.35
C SER A 171 -10.95 5.28 -19.63
N LEU A 172 -10.30 4.43 -20.44
CA LEU A 172 -9.78 4.83 -21.76
C LEU A 172 -10.87 5.33 -22.72
N ASN A 173 -12.11 4.89 -22.52
CA ASN A 173 -13.25 5.35 -23.32
C ASN A 173 -13.55 6.84 -23.12
N MET A 174 -13.00 7.46 -22.06
CA MET A 174 -13.08 8.90 -21.85
C MET A 174 -12.26 9.69 -22.87
N GLY A 175 -11.25 9.10 -23.51
CA GLY A 175 -10.49 9.78 -24.55
C GLY A 175 -11.40 10.25 -25.70
N ALA A 176 -11.07 11.40 -26.26
CA ALA A 176 -11.80 12.16 -27.28
C ALA A 176 -13.17 12.74 -26.87
N LEU A 177 -13.63 12.50 -25.65
CA LEU A 177 -14.82 13.16 -25.11
C LEU A 177 -14.66 14.67 -25.10
N ASP A 178 -15.74 15.37 -25.45
CA ASP A 178 -15.84 16.80 -25.17
C ASP A 178 -16.15 16.98 -23.68
N ALA A 179 -15.38 17.86 -23.04
CA ALA A 179 -15.49 18.11 -21.61
C ALA A 179 -15.61 19.62 -21.37
N ASP A 180 -16.60 19.99 -20.57
CA ASP A 180 -16.83 21.34 -20.05
C ASP A 180 -16.83 21.26 -18.51
N ILE A 181 -15.70 21.61 -17.91
CA ILE A 181 -15.41 21.31 -16.51
C ILE A 181 -15.30 22.61 -15.73
N SER A 182 -16.13 22.76 -14.69
CA SER A 182 -15.83 23.70 -13.59
C SER A 182 -15.40 22.94 -12.34
N GLY A 183 -14.37 23.44 -11.68
CA GLY A 183 -13.79 22.82 -10.51
C GLY A 183 -12.75 23.69 -9.84
N VAL A 184 -11.76 23.05 -9.24
CA VAL A 184 -10.60 23.73 -8.67
C VAL A 184 -9.32 23.16 -9.25
N ALA A 185 -8.34 24.03 -9.49
CA ALA A 185 -7.01 23.67 -9.96
C ALA A 185 -5.97 23.91 -8.88
N LEU A 186 -5.04 22.98 -8.73
CA LEU A 186 -3.85 23.09 -7.91
C LEU A 186 -2.68 22.65 -8.78
N ASP A 187 -1.83 23.60 -9.16
CA ASP A 187 -0.88 23.43 -10.27
C ASP A 187 -1.61 23.06 -11.58
N ASN A 188 -1.22 21.95 -12.23
CA ASN A 188 -1.86 21.40 -13.42
C ASN A 188 -2.89 20.30 -13.09
N GLU A 189 -3.14 20.03 -11.81
CA GLU A 189 -4.09 19.06 -11.33
C GLU A 189 -5.46 19.72 -11.12
N VAL A 190 -6.51 19.18 -11.75
CA VAL A 190 -7.88 19.72 -11.71
C VAL A 190 -8.80 18.71 -11.05
N LEU A 191 -9.50 19.13 -10.00
CA LEU A 191 -10.60 18.36 -9.43
C LEU A 191 -11.92 18.83 -10.04
N SER A 192 -12.60 17.97 -10.78
CA SER A 192 -13.88 18.28 -11.42
C SER A 192 -15.03 18.31 -10.41
N LEU A 193 -15.70 19.45 -10.25
CA LEU A 193 -16.86 19.60 -9.36
C LEU A 193 -18.19 19.71 -10.12
N SER A 194 -18.13 19.80 -11.45
CA SER A 194 -19.29 19.91 -12.36
C SER A 194 -18.88 19.46 -13.77
N GLY A 195 -19.86 19.18 -14.65
CA GLY A 195 -19.61 18.58 -15.97
C GLY A 195 -19.58 17.04 -15.95
N ASN A 196 -19.50 16.44 -14.76
CA ASN A 196 -19.44 14.97 -14.59
C ASN A 196 -20.64 14.25 -15.23
N ALA A 197 -21.86 14.78 -15.05
CA ALA A 197 -23.06 14.16 -15.61
C ALA A 197 -23.08 14.16 -17.15
N GLU A 198 -22.47 15.16 -17.79
CA GLU A 198 -22.40 15.26 -19.25
C GLU A 198 -21.37 14.29 -19.82
N ILE A 199 -20.24 14.12 -19.13
CA ILE A 199 -19.24 13.09 -19.43
C ILE A 199 -19.85 11.70 -19.27
N GLN A 200 -20.57 11.44 -18.17
CA GLN A 200 -21.25 10.15 -17.95
C GLN A 200 -22.34 9.90 -19.02
N ALA A 201 -23.15 10.92 -19.34
CA ALA A 201 -24.18 10.79 -20.37
C ALA A 201 -23.59 10.53 -21.76
N GLN A 202 -22.39 11.08 -22.04
CA GLN A 202 -21.62 10.68 -23.20
C GLN A 202 -21.25 9.20 -23.07
N LEU A 203 -20.50 8.77 -22.05
CA LEU A 203 -20.11 7.36 -21.86
C LEU A 203 -21.26 6.34 -22.01
N ASP A 204 -22.45 6.68 -21.51
CA ASP A 204 -23.66 5.83 -21.58
C ASP A 204 -24.29 5.79 -22.98
N ALA A 205 -24.03 6.79 -23.83
CA ALA A 205 -24.58 6.88 -25.17
C ALA A 205 -24.00 5.82 -26.10
N SER A 206 -24.87 5.21 -26.91
CA SER A 206 -24.55 4.20 -27.92
C SER A 206 -23.78 4.81 -29.10
N GLY A 207 -22.51 5.12 -28.86
CA GLY A 207 -21.61 5.86 -29.75
C GLY A 207 -20.16 5.90 -29.28
N PHE A 208 -19.87 5.43 -28.06
CA PHE A 208 -18.49 5.22 -27.60
C PHE A 208 -17.95 3.93 -28.19
N ILE A 209 -16.91 4.10 -29.00
CA ILE A 209 -16.23 3.01 -29.70
C ILE A 209 -15.23 2.42 -28.70
N GLU A 210 -15.65 1.40 -27.94
CA GLU A 210 -14.66 0.48 -27.37
C GLU A 210 -13.87 -0.12 -28.55
N PHE A 211 -12.57 -0.30 -28.37
CA PHE A 211 -11.79 -0.97 -29.40
C PHE A 211 -12.28 -2.43 -29.53
N PRO A 212 -12.62 -2.91 -30.74
CA PRO A 212 -13.23 -4.23 -30.88
C PRO A 212 -12.32 -5.35 -30.39
N THR A 213 -12.84 -6.21 -29.52
CA THR A 213 -12.11 -7.37 -28.98
C THR A 213 -12.22 -8.62 -29.85
N THR A 214 -12.92 -8.54 -30.99
CA THR A 214 -13.13 -9.66 -31.93
C THR A 214 -13.11 -9.16 -33.38
N GLY A 215 -13.05 -10.09 -34.32
CA GLY A 215 -12.92 -9.83 -35.75
C GLY A 215 -11.49 -9.56 -36.18
N GLU A 216 -11.34 -9.15 -37.43
CA GLU A 216 -10.07 -8.73 -38.00
C GLU A 216 -9.86 -7.25 -37.74
N GLN A 217 -8.84 -6.92 -36.95
CA GLN A 217 -8.47 -5.54 -36.64
C GLN A 217 -7.25 -5.12 -37.45
N GLN A 218 -7.29 -3.89 -37.96
CA GLN A 218 -6.18 -3.32 -38.71
C GLN A 218 -5.26 -2.54 -37.75
N VAL A 219 -3.96 -2.74 -37.87
CA VAL A 219 -2.94 -2.02 -37.09
C VAL A 219 -1.92 -1.38 -38.03
N ALA A 220 -1.57 -0.12 -37.78
CA ALA A 220 -0.45 0.52 -38.44
C ALA A 220 0.71 0.60 -37.45
N VAL A 221 1.82 -0.08 -37.77
CA VAL A 221 3.01 -0.10 -36.91
C VAL A 221 4.00 0.94 -37.40
N LEU A 222 4.31 1.94 -36.60
CA LEU A 222 5.11 3.10 -37.01
C LEU A 222 6.30 3.30 -36.06
N LEU A 223 7.50 3.14 -36.58
CA LEU A 223 8.74 3.41 -35.84
C LEU A 223 9.07 4.90 -35.97
N TYR A 224 9.40 5.57 -34.86
CA TYR A 224 9.78 6.98 -34.87
C TYR A 224 10.94 7.26 -33.91
N ASN A 225 11.64 8.37 -34.14
CA ASN A 225 12.72 8.87 -33.29
C ASN A 225 12.74 10.41 -33.31
N PHE A 226 13.67 11.03 -32.59
CA PHE A 226 13.76 12.48 -32.47
C PHE A 226 15.00 13.04 -33.17
N SER A 227 14.91 14.28 -33.65
CA SER A 227 15.99 14.94 -34.39
C SER A 227 17.30 15.08 -33.58
N ASP A 228 17.21 15.18 -32.26
CA ASP A 228 18.34 15.23 -31.33
C ASP A 228 18.83 13.84 -30.87
N ASN A 229 18.02 12.79 -31.06
CA ASN A 229 18.37 11.40 -30.83
C ASN A 229 17.84 10.48 -31.95
N PRO A 230 18.45 10.52 -33.16
CA PRO A 230 17.93 9.81 -34.34
C PRO A 230 18.35 8.34 -34.37
N ILE A 231 18.46 7.69 -33.20
CA ILE A 231 18.85 6.28 -33.13
C ILE A 231 17.72 5.38 -33.63
N GLU A 232 18.11 4.26 -34.22
CA GLU A 232 17.21 3.26 -34.82
C GLU A 232 17.52 1.90 -34.20
N PRO A 233 17.07 1.63 -32.96
CA PRO A 233 17.45 0.42 -32.24
C PRO A 233 16.78 -0.85 -32.78
N LEU A 234 15.77 -0.73 -33.65
CA LEU A 234 15.04 -1.84 -34.24
C LEU A 234 14.92 -1.65 -35.75
N THR A 235 15.12 -2.71 -36.50
CA THR A 235 14.71 -2.76 -37.91
C THR A 235 13.21 -3.05 -38.03
N THR A 236 12.59 -2.64 -39.14
CA THR A 236 11.19 -3.00 -39.42
C THR A 236 10.98 -4.51 -39.54
N ALA A 237 12.00 -5.28 -39.94
CA ALA A 237 11.95 -6.74 -39.97
C ALA A 237 11.96 -7.36 -38.56
N GLU A 238 12.70 -6.79 -37.61
CA GLU A 238 12.65 -7.24 -36.22
C GLU A 238 11.28 -6.93 -35.59
N VAL A 239 10.69 -5.78 -35.91
CA VAL A 239 9.33 -5.46 -35.46
C VAL A 239 8.30 -6.37 -36.13
N ASP A 240 8.49 -6.74 -37.40
CA ASP A 240 7.64 -7.73 -38.09
C ASP A 240 7.63 -9.07 -37.36
N GLU A 241 8.80 -9.58 -36.99
CA GLU A 241 8.91 -10.80 -36.19
C GLU A 241 8.19 -10.67 -34.83
N MET A 242 8.21 -9.50 -34.19
CA MET A 242 7.52 -9.28 -32.92
C MET A 242 6.00 -9.10 -33.05
N VAL A 243 5.52 -8.50 -34.13
CA VAL A 243 4.10 -8.14 -34.28
C VAL A 243 3.32 -9.18 -35.09
N PHE A 244 3.89 -9.68 -36.19
CA PHE A 244 3.18 -10.55 -37.13
C PHE A 244 3.86 -11.91 -37.34
N GLY A 245 5.12 -11.90 -37.80
CA GLY A 245 5.79 -13.07 -38.40
C GLY A 245 6.28 -14.12 -37.42
N GLY A 246 6.72 -13.71 -36.22
CA GLY A 246 7.35 -14.61 -35.26
C GLY A 246 6.36 -15.55 -34.59
N GLN A 247 6.84 -16.69 -34.11
CA GLN A 247 6.01 -17.67 -33.39
C GLN A 247 5.32 -17.05 -32.16
N TYR A 248 6.05 -16.22 -31.40
CA TYR A 248 5.56 -15.53 -30.21
C TYR A 248 5.26 -14.06 -30.51
N SER A 249 4.54 -13.82 -31.61
CA SER A 249 4.16 -12.48 -32.06
C SER A 249 2.86 -12.00 -31.45
N LEU A 250 2.61 -10.69 -31.51
CA LEU A 250 1.36 -10.06 -31.08
C LEU A 250 0.15 -10.69 -31.77
N LYS A 251 0.20 -10.85 -33.09
CA LYS A 251 -0.86 -11.48 -33.88
C LYS A 251 -1.16 -12.90 -33.36
N ASN A 252 -0.13 -13.73 -33.23
CA ASN A 252 -0.30 -15.12 -32.82
C ASN A 252 -0.78 -15.22 -31.36
N PHE A 253 -0.34 -14.32 -30.48
CA PHE A 253 -0.79 -14.27 -29.09
C PHE A 253 -2.31 -14.06 -29.00
N TYR A 254 -2.82 -13.05 -29.70
CA TYR A 254 -4.24 -12.72 -29.68
C TYR A 254 -5.09 -13.75 -30.41
N GLU A 255 -4.62 -14.31 -31.54
CA GLU A 255 -5.31 -15.40 -32.23
C GLU A 255 -5.43 -16.64 -31.32
N GLU A 256 -4.38 -17.02 -30.61
CA GLU A 256 -4.40 -18.18 -29.72
C GLU A 256 -5.27 -17.92 -28.47
N ASN A 257 -5.09 -16.79 -27.81
CA ASN A 257 -5.82 -16.45 -26.58
C ASN A 257 -7.33 -16.32 -26.79
N SER A 258 -7.73 -15.84 -27.97
CA SER A 258 -9.12 -15.60 -28.35
C SER A 258 -9.79 -16.77 -29.07
N PHE A 259 -9.10 -17.90 -29.23
CA PHE A 259 -9.57 -19.05 -30.00
C PHE A 259 -9.90 -18.69 -31.47
N GLY A 260 -9.14 -17.77 -32.04
CA GLY A 260 -9.31 -17.25 -33.41
C GLY A 260 -10.41 -16.19 -33.54
N ALA A 261 -11.04 -15.75 -32.44
CA ALA A 261 -12.06 -14.72 -32.48
C ALA A 261 -11.50 -13.32 -32.80
N LEU A 262 -10.20 -13.08 -32.56
CA LEU A 262 -9.50 -11.83 -32.83
C LEU A 262 -8.20 -12.11 -33.61
N THR A 263 -7.94 -11.30 -34.63
CA THR A 263 -6.64 -11.27 -35.32
C THR A 263 -6.26 -9.84 -35.69
N PHE A 264 -4.97 -9.60 -35.83
CA PHE A 264 -4.40 -8.33 -36.27
C PHE A 264 -3.70 -8.48 -37.60
N ASN A 265 -4.01 -7.56 -38.53
CA ASN A 265 -3.31 -7.42 -39.81
C ASN A 265 -2.86 -5.98 -39.99
N GLY A 266 -1.76 -5.78 -40.69
CA GLY A 266 -1.20 -4.45 -40.84
C GLY A 266 0.11 -4.41 -41.58
N ASP A 267 0.65 -3.19 -41.67
CA ASP A 267 1.93 -2.89 -42.28
C ASP A 267 2.85 -2.19 -41.26
N ILE A 268 4.16 -2.31 -41.49
CA ILE A 268 5.21 -1.72 -40.65
C ILE A 268 5.98 -0.68 -41.46
N HIS A 269 6.09 0.52 -40.91
CA HIS A 269 6.78 1.64 -41.54
C HIS A 269 7.65 2.42 -40.54
N GLY A 270 8.60 3.18 -41.07
CA GLY A 270 9.51 4.02 -40.29
C GLY A 270 10.96 3.88 -40.74
N TYR A 271 11.90 4.59 -40.12
CA TYR A 271 11.69 5.55 -39.03
C TYR A 271 11.14 6.91 -39.50
N TYR A 272 10.30 7.53 -38.67
CA TYR A 272 9.87 8.92 -38.80
C TYR A 272 10.61 9.79 -37.78
N THR A 273 11.54 10.64 -38.23
CA THR A 273 12.29 11.54 -37.34
C THR A 273 11.54 12.83 -37.08
N LEU A 274 11.09 13.05 -35.84
CA LEU A 274 10.34 14.24 -35.45
C LEU A 274 11.28 15.42 -35.14
N ASP A 275 10.92 16.62 -35.59
CA ASP A 275 11.68 17.88 -35.42
C ASP A 275 11.70 18.44 -33.96
N HIS A 276 11.38 17.61 -32.98
CA HIS A 276 11.38 17.98 -31.56
C HIS A 276 12.64 17.48 -30.86
N THR A 277 13.00 18.12 -29.73
CA THR A 277 14.02 17.61 -28.82
C THR A 277 13.38 16.59 -27.88
N GLY A 278 13.87 15.34 -27.87
CA GLY A 278 13.43 14.23 -27.01
C GLY A 278 13.73 14.43 -25.53
N GLY A 279 13.26 15.55 -24.95
CA GLY A 279 13.41 15.87 -23.55
C GLY A 279 12.61 14.95 -22.63
N THR A 280 13.08 14.83 -21.39
CA THR A 280 12.69 13.92 -20.30
C THR A 280 11.22 13.95 -19.81
N GLY A 281 10.32 14.63 -20.51
CA GLY A 281 8.87 14.63 -20.26
C GLY A 281 8.02 14.77 -21.53
N TYR A 282 8.64 14.71 -22.71
CA TYR A 282 7.94 14.87 -23.98
C TYR A 282 7.43 13.53 -24.54
N CYS A 283 8.05 12.40 -24.19
CA CYS A 283 7.76 11.10 -24.81
C CYS A 283 6.28 10.64 -24.68
N ASN A 284 5.57 11.03 -23.61
CA ASN A 284 4.13 10.79 -23.45
C ASN A 284 3.27 12.06 -23.68
N SER A 285 3.64 12.89 -24.64
CA SER A 285 2.83 14.06 -25.02
C SER A 285 1.71 13.69 -25.99
N ALA A 286 0.53 14.29 -25.80
CA ALA A 286 -0.59 14.23 -26.75
C ALA A 286 -0.26 14.73 -28.17
N ALA A 287 0.87 15.44 -28.33
CA ALA A 287 1.35 15.94 -29.63
C ALA A 287 1.98 14.86 -30.52
N ILE A 288 2.55 13.80 -29.94
CA ILE A 288 3.44 12.87 -30.65
C ILE A 288 2.68 12.03 -31.65
N GLY A 289 1.62 11.34 -31.22
CA GLY A 289 0.83 10.46 -32.09
C GLY A 289 0.36 11.15 -33.37
N PRO A 290 -0.31 12.31 -33.29
CA PRO A 290 -0.71 13.10 -34.46
C PRO A 290 0.47 13.55 -35.34
N ALA A 291 1.63 13.88 -34.74
CA ALA A 291 2.83 14.28 -35.49
C ALA A 291 3.40 13.10 -36.30
N VAL A 292 3.51 11.91 -35.71
CA VAL A 292 3.95 10.70 -36.41
C VAL A 292 2.96 10.33 -37.52
N ASP A 293 1.66 10.36 -37.24
CA ASP A 293 0.61 10.06 -38.22
C ASP A 293 0.68 11.02 -39.41
N THR A 294 0.83 12.32 -39.16
CA THR A 294 0.96 13.35 -40.19
C THR A 294 2.20 13.13 -41.04
N TYR A 295 3.34 12.80 -40.42
CA TYR A 295 4.57 12.51 -41.16
C TYR A 295 4.39 11.24 -42.02
N ALA A 296 3.88 10.15 -41.47
CA ALA A 296 3.60 8.92 -42.21
C ALA A 296 2.68 9.17 -43.42
N GLN A 297 1.59 9.93 -43.22
CA GLN A 297 0.68 10.31 -44.30
C GLN A 297 1.36 11.17 -45.39
N SER A 298 2.27 12.07 -45.01
CA SER A 298 3.06 12.86 -45.98
C SER A 298 3.97 11.98 -46.86
N GLN A 299 4.35 10.80 -46.37
CA GLN A 299 5.11 9.79 -47.12
C GLN A 299 4.21 8.84 -47.91
N GLY A 300 2.89 9.08 -47.94
CA GLY A 300 1.92 8.31 -48.71
C GLY A 300 1.36 7.08 -47.98
N ILE A 301 1.61 6.93 -46.68
CA ILE A 301 1.01 5.85 -45.88
C ILE A 301 -0.47 6.17 -45.61
N ASN A 302 -1.34 5.22 -45.91
CA ASN A 302 -2.78 5.39 -45.72
C ASN A 302 -3.20 4.97 -44.31
N LEU A 303 -3.39 5.95 -43.44
CA LEU A 303 -3.86 5.74 -42.08
C LEU A 303 -5.35 6.06 -41.97
N THR A 304 -6.13 5.10 -41.47
CA THR A 304 -7.58 5.27 -41.26
C THR A 304 -7.93 5.41 -39.78
N PRO A 305 -9.08 6.04 -39.42
CA PRO A 305 -9.45 6.23 -38.01
C PRO A 305 -9.69 4.94 -37.22
N ASN A 306 -10.06 3.85 -37.89
CA ASN A 306 -10.38 2.56 -37.24
C ASN A 306 -9.15 1.66 -37.05
N MET A 307 -8.01 2.04 -37.61
CA MET A 307 -6.75 1.31 -37.40
C MET A 307 -6.20 1.66 -36.02
N LEU A 308 -5.81 0.63 -35.25
CA LEU A 308 -4.93 0.82 -34.10
C LEU A 308 -3.59 1.40 -34.58
N ARG A 309 -3.01 2.32 -33.81
CA ARG A 309 -1.61 2.73 -34.02
C ARG A 309 -0.73 2.03 -32.99
N LEU A 310 0.31 1.38 -33.45
CA LEU A 310 1.34 0.79 -32.59
C LEU A 310 2.68 1.45 -32.92
N TYR A 311 3.20 2.25 -31.98
CA TYR A 311 4.46 2.95 -32.17
C TYR A 311 5.61 2.28 -31.42
N TYR A 312 6.79 2.35 -32.03
CA TYR A 312 8.05 2.00 -31.37
C TYR A 312 8.96 3.23 -31.37
N VAL A 313 9.47 3.57 -30.19
CA VAL A 313 10.36 4.70 -29.94
C VAL A 313 11.57 4.25 -29.12
N PRO A 314 12.77 4.83 -29.30
CA PRO A 314 13.89 4.53 -28.43
C PRO A 314 13.62 4.90 -26.95
N ALA A 315 13.85 3.96 -26.02
CA ALA A 315 13.55 4.17 -24.60
C ALA A 315 14.41 5.25 -23.92
N THR A 316 15.55 5.61 -24.50
CA THR A 316 16.44 6.67 -24.00
C THR A 316 15.73 8.02 -23.85
N ASP A 317 14.64 8.23 -24.58
CA ASP A 317 13.87 9.48 -24.59
C ASP A 317 12.65 9.43 -23.65
N CYS A 318 12.37 8.26 -23.04
CA CYS A 318 11.12 7.99 -22.33
C CYS A 318 11.31 7.74 -20.82
N ASN A 319 12.48 8.05 -20.28
CA ASN A 319 12.68 8.37 -18.86
C ASN A 319 12.11 7.37 -17.84
N GLY A 320 12.26 6.07 -18.12
CA GLY A 320 11.78 5.02 -17.25
C GLY A 320 10.32 4.61 -17.48
N ILE A 321 9.68 5.07 -18.56
CA ILE A 321 8.44 4.50 -19.11
C ILE A 321 8.82 3.33 -20.03
N ALA A 322 8.16 2.18 -19.87
CA ALA A 322 8.32 0.98 -20.70
C ALA A 322 7.35 0.97 -21.90
N GLY A 323 6.15 1.48 -21.69
CA GLY A 323 5.11 1.63 -22.70
C GLY A 323 3.93 2.40 -22.16
N TRP A 324 3.01 2.74 -23.05
CA TRP A 324 1.73 3.34 -22.68
C TRP A 324 0.70 3.09 -23.78
N ALA A 325 -0.57 3.14 -23.41
CA ALA A 325 -1.69 2.93 -24.31
C ALA A 325 -2.84 3.86 -23.96
N GLY A 326 -3.51 4.39 -24.98
CA GLY A 326 -4.55 5.37 -24.73
C GLY A 326 -5.43 5.67 -25.92
N ARG A 327 -6.42 6.52 -25.66
CA ARG A 327 -7.27 7.14 -26.67
C ARG A 327 -7.05 8.65 -26.62
N ASP A 328 -6.48 9.16 -27.70
CA ASP A 328 -6.11 10.58 -27.82
C ASP A 328 -7.31 11.47 -28.16
N PRO A 329 -7.18 12.80 -28.05
CA PRO A 329 -8.26 13.76 -28.33
C PRO A 329 -8.85 13.66 -29.75
N ASP A 330 -8.09 13.13 -30.71
CA ASP A 330 -8.54 12.91 -32.09
C ASP A 330 -9.36 11.62 -32.28
N GLY A 331 -9.57 10.84 -31.20
CA GLY A 331 -10.39 9.63 -31.19
C GLY A 331 -9.66 8.35 -31.55
N ILE A 332 -8.37 8.43 -31.88
CA ILE A 332 -7.56 7.29 -32.29
C ILE A 332 -7.00 6.55 -31.07
N PHE A 333 -7.08 5.23 -31.11
CA PHE A 333 -6.39 4.36 -30.15
C PHE A 333 -4.92 4.22 -30.55
N ARG A 334 -4.03 4.55 -29.61
CA ARG A 334 -2.59 4.53 -29.80
C ARG A 334 -1.92 3.75 -28.68
N THR A 335 -0.99 2.90 -29.09
CA THR A 335 -0.13 2.12 -28.22
C THR A 335 1.32 2.47 -28.53
N TYR A 336 2.16 2.57 -27.52
CA TYR A 336 3.55 2.98 -27.66
C TYR A 336 4.45 2.03 -26.87
N VAL A 337 5.56 1.64 -27.49
CA VAL A 337 6.58 0.81 -26.89
C VAL A 337 7.87 1.62 -26.81
N ALA A 338 8.32 1.94 -25.60
CA ALA A 338 9.63 2.51 -25.35
C ALA A 338 10.66 1.37 -25.40
N TRP A 339 11.28 1.21 -26.56
CA TRP A 339 12.16 0.08 -26.85
C TRP A 339 13.58 0.29 -26.35
N ASN A 340 14.03 -0.63 -25.50
CA ASN A 340 15.39 -0.82 -25.06
C ASN A 340 15.80 -2.27 -25.37
N PRO A 341 16.86 -2.52 -26.16
CA PRO A 341 17.31 -3.87 -26.48
C PRO A 341 17.73 -4.70 -25.25
N GLU A 342 18.05 -4.07 -24.12
CA GLU A 342 18.47 -4.75 -22.89
C GLU A 342 17.30 -5.15 -21.97
N THR A 343 16.20 -4.39 -22.00
CA THR A 343 15.12 -4.52 -21.01
C THR A 343 13.72 -4.68 -21.59
N SER A 344 13.51 -4.34 -22.86
CA SER A 344 12.20 -4.51 -23.51
C SER A 344 12.02 -5.94 -23.97
N HIS A 345 10.78 -6.41 -23.89
CA HIS A 345 10.39 -7.76 -24.28
C HIS A 345 9.38 -7.66 -25.40
N SER A 346 9.34 -8.66 -26.29
CA SER A 346 8.33 -8.69 -27.36
C SER A 346 6.90 -8.64 -26.83
N GLY A 347 6.69 -9.01 -25.57
CA GLY A 347 5.39 -8.91 -24.89
C GLY A 347 4.99 -7.55 -24.40
N THR A 348 5.86 -6.53 -24.43
CA THR A 348 5.45 -5.15 -24.10
C THR A 348 4.34 -4.71 -25.04
N ALA A 349 4.49 -4.86 -26.36
CA ALA A 349 3.43 -4.51 -27.31
C ALA A 349 2.10 -5.25 -27.03
N ILE A 350 2.16 -6.52 -26.63
CA ILE A 350 0.98 -7.31 -26.26
C ILE A 350 0.33 -6.77 -24.97
N HIS A 351 1.14 -6.43 -23.97
CA HIS A 351 0.67 -5.85 -22.72
C HIS A 351 -0.08 -4.53 -22.97
N GLU A 352 0.55 -3.62 -23.71
CA GLU A 352 -0.02 -2.31 -24.00
C GLU A 352 -1.27 -2.39 -24.90
N VAL A 353 -1.34 -3.33 -25.84
CA VAL A 353 -2.59 -3.57 -26.59
C VAL A 353 -3.67 -4.18 -25.69
N GLY A 354 -3.29 -4.91 -24.64
CA GLY A 354 -4.21 -5.36 -23.58
C GLY A 354 -4.93 -4.18 -22.91
N HIS A 355 -4.20 -3.09 -22.64
CA HIS A 355 -4.78 -1.84 -22.13
C HIS A 355 -5.80 -1.22 -23.07
N ILE A 356 -5.60 -1.29 -24.41
CA ILE A 356 -6.58 -0.78 -25.39
C ILE A 356 -7.94 -1.48 -25.27
N PHE A 357 -7.97 -2.74 -24.85
CA PHE A 357 -9.23 -3.45 -24.57
C PHE A 357 -9.85 -3.10 -23.20
N GLY A 358 -9.20 -2.21 -22.46
CA GLY A 358 -9.56 -1.75 -21.13
C GLY A 358 -9.02 -2.62 -20.00
N LEU A 359 -8.19 -3.64 -20.27
CA LEU A 359 -7.62 -4.45 -19.20
C LEU A 359 -6.60 -3.62 -18.41
N VAL A 360 -6.66 -3.64 -17.08
CA VAL A 360 -5.58 -3.12 -16.24
C VAL A 360 -4.68 -4.26 -15.73
N HIS A 361 -3.62 -3.93 -15.00
CA HIS A 361 -2.66 -4.92 -14.54
C HIS A 361 -3.24 -6.09 -13.75
N ALA A 362 -2.62 -7.25 -13.92
CA ALA A 362 -2.79 -8.42 -13.06
C ALA A 362 -1.68 -8.42 -11.99
N LYS A 363 -2.07 -8.20 -10.74
CA LYS A 363 -1.19 -8.06 -9.59
C LYS A 363 -1.01 -9.41 -8.89
N ASN A 364 -0.02 -9.50 -8.00
CA ASN A 364 0.06 -10.59 -7.02
C ASN A 364 -0.24 -10.07 -5.62
N LEU A 365 -0.97 -10.85 -4.84
CA LEU A 365 -1.17 -10.61 -3.42
C LEU A 365 -0.35 -11.63 -2.62
N ASP A 366 0.78 -11.16 -2.07
CA ASP A 366 1.70 -11.98 -1.28
C ASP A 366 1.47 -11.76 0.23
N CYS A 367 0.82 -12.72 0.88
CA CYS A 367 0.53 -12.66 2.32
C CYS A 367 1.63 -13.27 3.22
N LYS A 368 2.88 -13.38 2.75
CA LYS A 368 4.00 -13.90 3.56
C LYS A 368 4.33 -12.99 4.75
N GLY A 369 4.26 -13.53 5.98
CA GLY A 369 4.77 -12.85 7.18
C GLY A 369 4.23 -13.26 8.55
N ILE A 370 3.10 -13.98 8.64
CA ILE A 370 2.53 -14.49 9.93
C ILE A 370 2.48 -16.03 9.96
N LEU A 371 3.41 -16.71 9.28
CA LEU A 371 3.45 -18.18 9.25
C LEU A 371 4.61 -18.80 10.06
N SER A 372 5.40 -18.02 10.80
CA SER A 372 6.47 -18.60 11.64
C SER A 372 5.98 -19.20 12.97
N THR A 373 4.68 -19.12 13.29
CA THR A 373 4.07 -19.87 14.40
C THR A 373 2.65 -20.33 14.02
N ALA A 374 2.56 -21.50 13.38
CA ALA A 374 1.42 -22.42 13.45
C ALA A 374 0.00 -21.95 13.03
N VAL A 375 -0.18 -21.11 12.01
CA VAL A 375 -1.54 -20.86 11.46
C VAL A 375 -1.54 -20.72 9.93
N PRO A 376 -1.83 -21.78 9.14
CA PRO A 376 -2.04 -21.60 7.71
C PRO A 376 -3.41 -20.93 7.48
N TYR A 377 -3.48 -20.06 6.48
CA TYR A 377 -4.68 -19.43 5.91
C TYR A 377 -5.24 -18.19 6.65
N LEU A 378 -4.68 -17.02 6.34
CA LEU A 378 -5.33 -15.72 6.55
C LEU A 378 -5.20 -14.89 5.27
N VAL A 379 -6.29 -14.77 4.51
CA VAL A 379 -6.53 -13.58 3.69
C VAL A 379 -7.61 -12.83 4.47
N GLY A 380 -7.19 -11.90 5.33
CA GLY A 380 -8.13 -10.97 5.95
C GLY A 380 -8.77 -10.09 4.87
N PRO A 381 -9.78 -9.26 5.21
CA PRO A 381 -10.26 -8.23 4.31
C PRO A 381 -9.06 -7.43 3.79
N ILE A 382 -9.03 -7.11 2.49
CA ILE A 382 -7.96 -6.33 1.87
C ILE A 382 -7.77 -5.05 2.71
N GLY A 383 -6.60 -4.92 3.35
CA GLY A 383 -6.34 -3.97 4.44
C GLY A 383 -5.94 -4.60 5.79
N PHE A 384 -6.05 -5.92 5.95
CA PHE A 384 -5.45 -6.65 7.07
C PHE A 384 -3.97 -6.94 6.75
N ASN A 385 -3.08 -6.17 7.37
CA ASN A 385 -1.62 -6.35 7.30
C ASN A 385 -1.27 -7.78 7.81
N PRO A 386 -0.57 -8.64 7.04
CA PRO A 386 0.55 -8.28 6.17
C PRO A 386 0.51 -8.93 4.78
N CYS A 387 -0.50 -8.64 3.97
CA CYS A 387 -0.42 -8.91 2.54
C CYS A 387 0.25 -7.74 1.80
N ILE A 388 1.24 -8.05 0.97
CA ILE A 388 1.96 -7.14 0.08
C ILE A 388 1.38 -7.28 -1.32
N ILE A 389 0.89 -6.19 -1.89
CA ILE A 389 0.50 -6.12 -3.30
C ILE A 389 1.75 -5.90 -4.14
N ARG A 390 1.90 -6.69 -5.21
CA ARG A 390 2.95 -6.52 -6.23
C ARG A 390 2.29 -6.29 -7.57
N GLU A 391 2.51 -5.12 -8.13
CA GLU A 391 1.87 -4.68 -9.38
C GLU A 391 2.10 -5.60 -10.55
N TYR A 392 3.38 -5.79 -10.89
CA TYR A 392 3.82 -6.71 -11.92
C TYR A 392 4.11 -8.09 -11.33
N GLY A 393 3.16 -8.53 -10.50
CA GLY A 393 3.33 -9.68 -9.62
C GLY A 393 2.69 -10.95 -10.15
N ASP A 394 1.62 -10.85 -10.94
CA ASP A 394 1.05 -12.00 -11.62
C ASP A 394 1.91 -12.35 -12.84
N ILE A 395 2.98 -13.08 -12.59
CA ILE A 395 3.89 -13.55 -13.63
C ILE A 395 3.25 -14.56 -14.60
N THR A 396 2.00 -14.93 -14.35
CA THR A 396 1.27 -15.95 -15.09
C THR A 396 0.28 -15.34 -16.09
N ASP A 397 0.12 -14.03 -16.06
CA ASP A 397 -0.69 -13.26 -16.99
C ASP A 397 0.18 -12.19 -17.66
N THR A 398 0.06 -11.99 -18.97
CA THR A 398 0.82 -10.94 -19.67
C THR A 398 0.53 -9.55 -19.11
N MET A 399 -0.67 -9.27 -18.60
CA MET A 399 -1.02 -8.03 -17.89
C MET A 399 -0.38 -7.91 -16.50
N GLY A 400 0.23 -8.97 -15.98
CA GLY A 400 1.01 -8.93 -14.74
C GLY A 400 2.51 -9.06 -14.96
N ASN A 401 2.94 -9.59 -16.10
CA ASN A 401 4.33 -9.61 -16.51
C ASN A 401 4.45 -9.76 -18.03
N SER A 402 4.76 -8.66 -18.71
CA SER A 402 4.91 -8.63 -20.17
C SER A 402 6.04 -9.52 -20.71
N SER A 403 7.06 -9.84 -19.91
CA SER A 403 8.15 -10.75 -20.30
C SER A 403 7.72 -12.21 -20.39
N SER A 404 6.66 -12.59 -19.67
CA SER A 404 6.15 -13.97 -19.60
C SER A 404 5.56 -14.43 -20.94
N LEU A 405 4.83 -13.54 -21.63
CA LEU A 405 3.99 -13.84 -22.79
C LEU A 405 2.94 -14.94 -22.55
N LEU A 406 2.59 -15.20 -21.29
CA LEU A 406 1.60 -16.20 -20.95
C LEU A 406 0.20 -15.68 -21.25
N HIS A 407 -0.73 -16.60 -21.52
CA HIS A 407 -2.13 -16.24 -21.75
C HIS A 407 -2.68 -15.36 -20.64
N PHE A 408 -3.67 -14.55 -21.00
CA PHE A 408 -4.51 -13.91 -20.02
C PHE A 408 -5.26 -14.96 -19.19
N HIS A 409 -5.46 -14.68 -17.90
CA HIS A 409 -6.25 -15.53 -17.03
C HIS A 409 -7.73 -15.54 -17.42
N ALA A 410 -8.47 -16.49 -16.85
CA ALA A 410 -9.81 -16.84 -17.27
C ALA A 410 -10.77 -15.64 -17.27
N ALA A 411 -10.72 -14.76 -16.27
CA ALA A 411 -11.67 -13.64 -16.19
C ALA A 411 -11.35 -12.52 -17.19
N ARG A 412 -10.08 -12.33 -17.56
CA ARG A 412 -9.69 -11.41 -18.65
C ARG A 412 -10.24 -11.91 -19.99
N LYS A 413 -10.05 -13.19 -20.32
CA LYS A 413 -10.62 -13.77 -21.54
C LYS A 413 -12.16 -13.71 -21.57
N ALA A 414 -12.80 -13.88 -20.40
CA ALA A 414 -14.25 -13.75 -20.26
C ALA A 414 -14.74 -12.32 -20.54
N VAL A 415 -14.12 -11.28 -19.94
CA VAL A 415 -14.56 -9.89 -20.13
C VAL A 415 -14.31 -9.36 -21.54
N LEU A 416 -13.37 -9.96 -22.26
CA LEU A 416 -13.12 -9.71 -23.69
C LEU A 416 -14.09 -10.47 -24.63
N ASN A 417 -15.03 -11.23 -24.08
CA ASN A 417 -15.98 -12.09 -24.79
C ASN A 417 -15.32 -13.23 -25.60
N TRP A 418 -14.12 -13.68 -25.21
CA TRP A 418 -13.47 -14.85 -25.83
C TRP A 418 -13.90 -16.16 -25.18
N ILE A 419 -14.33 -16.12 -23.92
CA ILE A 419 -15.00 -17.25 -23.26
C ILE A 419 -16.52 -17.00 -23.31
N PRO A 420 -17.32 -17.92 -23.87
CA PRO A 420 -18.77 -17.76 -23.89
C PRO A 420 -19.33 -17.85 -22.46
N SER A 421 -20.40 -17.09 -22.19
CA SER A 421 -21.03 -17.05 -20.86
C SER A 421 -21.52 -18.42 -20.37
N THR A 422 -21.79 -19.36 -21.28
CA THR A 422 -22.15 -20.74 -20.96
C THR A 422 -21.01 -21.54 -20.30
N GLN A 423 -19.77 -21.08 -20.43
CA GLN A 423 -18.58 -21.67 -19.83
C GLN A 423 -18.11 -20.91 -18.58
N ILE A 424 -18.94 -20.02 -18.05
CA ILE A 424 -18.67 -19.26 -16.83
C ILE A 424 -19.71 -19.67 -15.79
N ALA A 425 -19.27 -20.16 -14.63
CA ALA A 425 -20.16 -20.51 -13.52
C ALA A 425 -20.02 -19.53 -12.36
N THR A 426 -21.13 -18.92 -11.92
CA THR A 426 -21.17 -18.28 -10.61
C THR A 426 -21.54 -19.31 -9.55
N VAL A 427 -20.60 -19.65 -8.68
CA VAL A 427 -20.72 -20.69 -7.67
C VAL A 427 -21.17 -20.08 -6.35
N THR A 428 -22.41 -20.35 -5.95
CA THR A 428 -23.02 -19.84 -4.70
C THR A 428 -23.47 -20.94 -3.74
N GLN A 429 -23.25 -22.20 -4.11
CA GLN A 429 -23.65 -23.39 -3.35
C GLN A 429 -22.56 -24.45 -3.41
N ASN A 430 -22.56 -25.33 -2.41
CA ASN A 430 -21.64 -26.46 -2.34
C ASN A 430 -21.78 -27.33 -3.59
N GLY A 431 -20.66 -27.74 -4.17
CA GLY A 431 -20.69 -28.55 -5.38
C GLY A 431 -19.31 -28.95 -5.86
N THR A 432 -19.33 -29.80 -6.87
CA THR A 432 -18.14 -30.20 -7.62
C THR A 432 -18.30 -29.73 -9.05
N TYR A 433 -17.26 -29.08 -9.57
CA TYR A 433 -17.23 -28.43 -10.86
C TYR A 433 -15.97 -28.89 -11.60
N THR A 434 -16.06 -29.10 -12.91
CA THR A 434 -14.88 -29.32 -13.74
C THR A 434 -14.49 -28.00 -14.39
N VAL A 435 -13.21 -27.65 -14.27
CA VAL A 435 -12.60 -26.48 -14.90
C VAL A 435 -11.68 -26.96 -16.02
N THR A 436 -11.93 -26.51 -17.23
CA THR A 436 -11.20 -26.91 -18.44
C THR A 436 -10.02 -25.96 -18.73
N PRO A 437 -8.99 -26.43 -19.47
CA PRO A 437 -7.83 -25.61 -19.83
C PRO A 437 -8.21 -24.34 -20.58
N LEU A 438 -7.48 -23.25 -20.35
CA LEU A 438 -7.74 -21.95 -20.97
C LEU A 438 -7.15 -21.79 -22.38
N GLU A 439 -6.26 -22.68 -22.79
CA GLU A 439 -5.45 -22.52 -23.99
C GLU A 439 -6.18 -22.99 -25.26
N PHE A 440 -7.26 -23.79 -25.12
CA PHE A 440 -8.07 -24.27 -26.23
C PHE A 440 -9.55 -24.41 -25.86
N MET A 441 -10.45 -24.30 -26.84
CA MET A 441 -11.89 -24.52 -26.62
C MET A 441 -12.18 -25.99 -26.32
N SER A 442 -13.07 -26.22 -25.34
CA SER A 442 -13.69 -27.51 -25.05
C SER A 442 -15.20 -27.39 -25.26
N GLU A 443 -15.86 -28.48 -25.67
CA GLU A 443 -17.32 -28.47 -25.89
C GLU A 443 -18.14 -28.65 -24.60
N ASP A 444 -17.51 -29.14 -23.53
CA ASP A 444 -18.14 -29.37 -22.23
C ASP A 444 -17.32 -28.72 -21.09
N ASP A 445 -18.01 -28.44 -19.96
CA ASP A 445 -17.50 -27.87 -18.70
C ASP A 445 -17.13 -26.37 -18.70
N TYR A 446 -16.74 -25.85 -17.52
CA TYR A 446 -16.50 -24.42 -17.29
C TYR A 446 -15.04 -24.06 -17.54
N LYS A 447 -14.76 -22.85 -18.02
CA LYS A 447 -13.40 -22.26 -18.09
C LYS A 447 -13.10 -21.34 -16.91
N LEU A 448 -14.16 -20.80 -16.30
CA LEU A 448 -14.07 -19.88 -15.17
C LEU A 448 -15.14 -20.23 -14.14
N LEU A 449 -14.73 -20.40 -12.89
CA LEU A 449 -15.63 -20.33 -11.74
C LEU A 449 -15.46 -18.97 -11.05
N ILE A 450 -16.58 -18.31 -10.77
CA ILE A 450 -16.65 -17.07 -10.00
C ILE A 450 -17.32 -17.41 -8.67
N ILE A 451 -16.61 -17.30 -7.56
CA ILE A 451 -17.10 -17.60 -6.22
C ILE A 451 -17.21 -16.28 -5.45
N PRO A 452 -18.43 -15.73 -5.26
CA PRO A 452 -18.61 -14.52 -4.46
C PRO A 452 -18.20 -14.74 -3.00
N ILE A 453 -17.50 -13.77 -2.42
CA ILE A 453 -17.08 -13.79 -1.02
C ILE A 453 -18.18 -13.13 -0.16
N PRO A 454 -18.85 -13.87 0.74
CA PRO A 454 -19.96 -13.38 1.54
C PRO A 454 -19.68 -12.07 2.28
N ASN A 455 -20.63 -11.13 2.22
CA ASN A 455 -20.57 -9.81 2.88
C ASN A 455 -19.43 -8.89 2.41
N THR A 456 -18.90 -9.13 1.22
CA THR A 456 -17.89 -8.28 0.59
C THR A 456 -18.27 -8.01 -0.86
N ASN A 457 -17.52 -7.12 -1.53
CA ASN A 457 -17.60 -6.92 -2.97
C ASN A 457 -16.58 -7.78 -3.74
N TYR A 458 -15.93 -8.75 -3.09
CA TYR A 458 -14.85 -9.52 -3.70
C TYR A 458 -15.32 -10.88 -4.22
N HIS A 459 -14.60 -11.39 -5.21
CA HIS A 459 -14.85 -12.70 -5.82
C HIS A 459 -13.55 -13.47 -5.99
N TYR A 460 -13.56 -14.78 -5.72
CA TYR A 460 -12.52 -15.68 -6.20
C TYR A 460 -12.81 -16.10 -7.64
N LEU A 461 -11.77 -16.09 -8.46
CA LEU A 461 -11.78 -16.48 -9.87
C LEU A 461 -10.91 -17.72 -10.01
N ILE A 462 -11.50 -18.82 -10.47
CA ILE A 462 -10.81 -20.11 -10.59
C ILE A 462 -10.65 -20.47 -12.06
N GLY A 463 -9.40 -20.63 -12.49
CA GLY A 463 -9.02 -21.06 -13.83
C GLY A 463 -8.09 -22.27 -13.79
N TYR A 464 -8.03 -23.01 -14.89
CA TYR A 464 -7.12 -24.15 -15.05
C TYR A 464 -6.32 -24.00 -16.34
N ARG A 465 -5.01 -24.24 -16.28
CA ARG A 465 -4.11 -24.01 -17.42
C ARG A 465 -3.26 -25.23 -17.69
N GLN A 466 -2.88 -25.38 -18.94
CA GLN A 466 -2.02 -26.45 -19.42
C GLN A 466 -0.89 -25.88 -20.27
N PRO A 467 0.29 -26.53 -20.29
CA PRO A 467 1.43 -26.07 -21.08
C PRO A 467 1.15 -26.32 -22.56
N TYR A 468 0.45 -25.39 -23.20
CA TYR A 468 0.10 -25.41 -24.62
C TYR A 468 0.36 -24.03 -25.25
N GLY A 469 0.85 -24.01 -26.50
CA GLY A 469 1.08 -22.77 -27.24
C GLY A 469 2.02 -21.81 -26.50
N PHE A 470 1.56 -20.59 -26.22
CA PHE A 470 2.33 -19.60 -25.46
C PHE A 470 2.66 -20.06 -24.02
N ASP A 471 1.84 -20.92 -23.43
CA ASP A 471 2.02 -21.39 -22.05
C ASP A 471 3.13 -22.44 -21.88
N VAL A 472 3.73 -22.93 -22.96
CA VAL A 472 4.94 -23.78 -22.88
C VAL A 472 6.23 -22.97 -22.74
N ARG A 473 6.15 -21.64 -22.88
CA ARG A 473 7.32 -20.78 -22.98
C ARG A 473 8.09 -20.73 -21.65
N PRO A 474 9.42 -20.91 -21.66
CA PRO A 474 10.25 -20.59 -20.49
C PRO A 474 10.20 -19.09 -20.20
N ILE A 475 9.87 -18.69 -18.97
CA ILE A 475 9.89 -17.28 -18.57
C ILE A 475 11.37 -16.83 -18.47
N GLY A 476 11.74 -15.82 -19.26
CA GLY A 476 13.03 -15.13 -19.16
C GLY A 476 13.13 -14.26 -17.89
N TYR A 477 14.33 -13.84 -17.52
CA TYR A 477 14.66 -13.13 -16.27
C TYR A 477 13.57 -12.16 -15.74
N VAL A 478 13.28 -12.25 -14.43
CA VAL A 478 12.59 -11.21 -13.66
C VAL A 478 13.66 -10.52 -12.80
N GLY A 479 14.29 -9.45 -13.29
CA GLY A 479 15.44 -8.85 -12.59
C GLY A 479 16.57 -9.86 -12.32
N ASN A 480 17.06 -9.93 -11.07
CA ASN A 480 18.13 -10.87 -10.66
C ASN A 480 17.65 -12.32 -10.43
N VAL A 481 16.36 -12.67 -10.63
CA VAL A 481 15.91 -14.06 -10.48
C VAL A 481 16.08 -14.84 -11.79
N PRO A 482 16.82 -15.97 -11.78
CA PRO A 482 17.13 -16.76 -12.98
C PRO A 482 15.86 -17.41 -13.56
N PHE A 483 15.88 -17.66 -14.88
CA PHE A 483 14.87 -18.36 -15.67
C PHE A 483 13.97 -19.31 -14.87
N ILE A 484 12.68 -18.97 -14.75
CA ILE A 484 11.72 -19.84 -14.10
C ILE A 484 10.92 -20.56 -15.18
N ARG A 485 11.14 -21.87 -15.28
CA ARG A 485 10.27 -22.73 -16.10
C ARG A 485 9.03 -23.03 -15.27
N LEU A 486 7.87 -22.51 -15.65
CA LEU A 486 6.60 -22.85 -14.99
C LEU A 486 6.36 -24.36 -14.94
N GLY A 487 6.81 -25.11 -15.95
CA GLY A 487 6.76 -26.58 -15.92
C GLY A 487 7.65 -27.27 -14.87
N SER A 488 8.44 -26.50 -14.10
CA SER A 488 9.17 -26.99 -12.93
C SER A 488 8.56 -26.53 -11.60
N THR A 489 7.43 -25.80 -11.67
CA THR A 489 6.61 -25.40 -10.53
C THR A 489 5.29 -26.16 -10.57
N ASN A 490 4.44 -25.98 -9.56
CA ASN A 490 3.13 -26.62 -9.49
C ASN A 490 2.05 -25.90 -10.31
N TYR A 491 2.44 -24.92 -11.13
CA TYR A 491 1.52 -24.03 -11.83
C TYR A 491 0.54 -24.77 -12.75
N PHE A 492 1.01 -25.81 -13.45
CA PHE A 492 0.19 -26.63 -14.35
C PHE A 492 -0.42 -27.87 -13.66
N ASP A 493 -0.06 -28.11 -12.40
CA ASP A 493 -0.54 -29.25 -11.60
C ASP A 493 -1.81 -28.88 -10.81
N GLY A 494 -2.28 -27.64 -10.91
CA GLY A 494 -3.34 -27.10 -10.08
C GLY A 494 -4.22 -26.04 -10.75
N VAL A 495 -5.35 -25.74 -10.12
CA VAL A 495 -6.17 -24.57 -10.45
C VAL A 495 -5.57 -23.30 -9.85
N GLN A 496 -5.59 -22.23 -10.62
CA GLN A 496 -5.16 -20.90 -10.19
C GLN A 496 -6.31 -20.19 -9.50
N VAL A 497 -5.96 -19.38 -8.50
CA VAL A 497 -6.92 -18.57 -7.74
C VAL A 497 -6.54 -17.11 -7.88
N HIS A 498 -7.40 -16.33 -8.49
CA HIS A 498 -7.33 -14.87 -8.46
C HIS A 498 -8.43 -14.30 -7.58
N ILE A 499 -8.22 -13.11 -7.04
CA ILE A 499 -9.27 -12.31 -6.40
C ILE A 499 -9.45 -11.01 -7.18
N VAL A 500 -10.68 -10.51 -7.20
CA VAL A 500 -11.04 -9.25 -7.85
C VAL A 500 -12.08 -8.52 -7.02
N GLU A 501 -12.03 -7.19 -7.03
CA GLU A 501 -13.07 -6.33 -6.47
C GLU A 501 -14.16 -6.02 -7.49
N GLY A 502 -15.41 -6.13 -7.08
CA GLY A 502 -16.57 -5.87 -7.90
C GLY A 502 -16.75 -6.88 -9.03
N ASN A 503 -17.61 -6.50 -9.97
CA ASN A 503 -18.00 -7.34 -11.11
C ASN A 503 -17.30 -6.93 -12.40
N ASN A 504 -16.42 -5.93 -12.38
CA ASN A 504 -15.70 -5.46 -13.55
C ASN A 504 -14.34 -6.15 -13.64
N PHE A 505 -14.28 -7.28 -14.34
CA PHE A 505 -13.02 -8.03 -14.52
C PHE A 505 -12.03 -7.37 -15.48
N LYS A 506 -12.25 -6.11 -15.91
CA LYS A 506 -11.24 -5.24 -16.50
C LYS A 506 -10.38 -4.54 -15.43
N GLN A 507 -10.84 -4.46 -14.17
CA GLN A 507 -10.15 -3.85 -13.01
C GLN A 507 -9.00 -4.72 -12.47
N PRO A 508 -8.19 -4.26 -11.48
CA PRO A 508 -7.06 -5.03 -11.01
C PRO A 508 -7.48 -6.39 -10.47
N THR A 509 -6.74 -7.41 -10.85
CA THR A 509 -6.92 -8.78 -10.37
C THR A 509 -5.69 -9.18 -9.59
N TYR A 510 -5.83 -10.05 -8.59
CA TYR A 510 -4.70 -10.43 -7.74
C TYR A 510 -4.55 -11.94 -7.72
N LEU A 511 -3.46 -12.45 -8.29
CA LEU A 511 -3.07 -13.85 -8.14
C LEU A 511 -2.79 -14.12 -6.66
N LEU A 512 -3.49 -15.09 -6.09
CA LEU A 512 -3.31 -15.54 -4.71
C LEU A 512 -2.31 -16.69 -4.64
N ASN A 513 -1.49 -16.67 -3.59
CA ASN A 513 -0.75 -17.88 -3.21
C ASN A 513 -1.69 -18.81 -2.43
N ALA A 514 -2.27 -19.79 -3.12
CA ALA A 514 -3.26 -20.69 -2.53
C ALA A 514 -2.66 -21.83 -1.67
N LEU A 515 -1.33 -21.92 -1.54
CA LEU A 515 -0.63 -22.95 -0.77
C LEU A 515 -0.06 -22.43 0.57
N SER A 516 -0.08 -23.29 1.59
CA SER A 516 0.42 -23.01 2.94
C SER A 516 1.92 -23.23 3.14
N ASP A 517 2.65 -23.59 2.09
CA ASP A 517 4.08 -23.86 2.21
C ASP A 517 4.92 -22.58 2.05
N ILE A 518 6.09 -22.63 2.67
CA ILE A 518 7.05 -21.54 2.80
C ILE A 518 7.80 -21.27 1.48
N ARG A 519 7.40 -21.88 0.34
CA ARG A 519 8.11 -21.69 -0.92
C ARG A 519 7.97 -20.23 -1.37
N ASP A 520 9.10 -19.70 -1.79
CA ASP A 520 9.20 -18.33 -2.25
C ASP A 520 8.46 -18.16 -3.59
N ILE A 521 7.32 -17.47 -3.51
CA ILE A 521 6.69 -16.57 -4.51
C ILE A 521 6.14 -17.21 -5.80
N SER A 522 4.89 -16.81 -6.15
CA SER A 522 4.39 -16.58 -7.52
C SER A 522 3.80 -17.72 -8.38
N TYR A 523 3.65 -18.96 -7.89
CA TYR A 523 3.14 -20.08 -8.73
C TYR A 523 1.96 -20.86 -8.15
N GLY A 524 1.44 -20.43 -6.99
CA GLY A 524 0.64 -21.25 -6.08
C GLY A 524 -0.73 -21.65 -6.61
N ALA A 525 -0.77 -22.65 -7.48
CA ALA A 525 -1.99 -23.35 -7.84
C ALA A 525 -2.41 -24.33 -6.74
N ILE A 526 -3.72 -24.61 -6.62
CA ILE A 526 -4.22 -25.64 -5.70
C ILE A 526 -3.99 -27.01 -6.34
N GLU A 527 -3.01 -27.77 -5.84
CA GLU A 527 -2.70 -29.12 -6.33
C GLU A 527 -3.75 -30.16 -5.91
N ASP A 528 -3.69 -31.35 -6.54
CA ASP A 528 -4.55 -32.50 -6.18
C ASP A 528 -4.51 -32.83 -4.67
N GLY A 529 -5.70 -32.93 -4.09
CA GLY A 529 -5.90 -33.22 -2.67
C GLY A 529 -5.56 -32.05 -1.74
N LYS A 530 -5.25 -30.86 -2.27
CA LYS A 530 -5.04 -29.63 -1.49
C LYS A 530 -6.30 -28.78 -1.46
N THR A 531 -6.36 -27.93 -0.44
CA THR A 531 -7.48 -27.03 -0.18
C THR A 531 -6.96 -25.64 0.17
N TYR A 532 -7.49 -24.64 -0.52
CA TYR A 532 -7.50 -23.26 -0.06
C TYR A 532 -8.72 -23.06 0.84
N PHE A 533 -8.51 -22.54 2.05
CA PHE A 533 -9.61 -22.29 2.99
C PHE A 533 -9.59 -20.82 3.44
N ASP A 534 -10.52 -20.05 2.90
CA ASP A 534 -10.88 -18.75 3.45
C ASP A 534 -11.76 -18.98 4.69
N ARG A 535 -11.12 -18.93 5.85
CA ARG A 535 -11.79 -19.15 7.14
C ARG A 535 -12.66 -17.97 7.56
N PHE A 536 -12.28 -16.75 7.17
CA PHE A 536 -13.01 -15.53 7.50
C PHE A 536 -14.41 -15.54 6.89
N HIS A 537 -14.52 -15.98 5.64
CA HIS A 537 -15.78 -16.01 4.89
C HIS A 537 -16.36 -17.41 4.73
N GLY A 538 -15.68 -18.44 5.26
CA GLY A 538 -16.18 -19.82 5.30
C GLY A 538 -16.19 -20.51 3.93
N ILE A 539 -15.21 -20.24 3.06
CA ILE A 539 -15.13 -20.83 1.72
C ILE A 539 -13.95 -21.78 1.64
N LYS A 540 -14.20 -23.05 1.30
CA LYS A 540 -13.17 -24.01 0.89
C LYS A 540 -13.20 -24.23 -0.60
N ILE A 541 -12.02 -24.23 -1.21
CA ILE A 541 -11.79 -24.54 -2.61
C ILE A 541 -10.74 -25.64 -2.65
N SER A 542 -11.14 -26.83 -3.09
CA SER A 542 -10.25 -28.01 -3.13
C SER A 542 -10.13 -28.52 -4.55
N GLN A 543 -8.91 -28.78 -5.01
CA GLN A 543 -8.72 -29.57 -6.22
C GLN A 543 -8.75 -31.06 -5.85
N VAL A 544 -9.74 -31.77 -6.39
CA VAL A 544 -9.92 -33.21 -6.15
C VAL A 544 -8.95 -34.02 -6.99
N SER A 545 -8.84 -33.67 -8.27
CA SER A 545 -7.98 -34.33 -9.26
C SER A 545 -7.81 -33.43 -10.49
N HIS A 546 -6.78 -33.64 -11.29
CA HIS A 546 -6.68 -33.03 -12.61
C HIS A 546 -6.21 -34.01 -13.69
N THR A 547 -6.42 -33.61 -14.94
CA THR A 547 -5.90 -34.22 -16.16
C THR A 547 -5.60 -33.11 -17.16
N THR A 548 -4.94 -33.43 -18.27
CA THR A 548 -4.72 -32.45 -19.35
C THR A 548 -6.02 -31.91 -19.98
N ALA A 549 -7.18 -32.51 -19.70
CA ALA A 549 -8.48 -32.07 -20.21
C ALA A 549 -9.29 -31.25 -19.19
N GLY A 550 -8.90 -31.24 -17.91
CA GLY A 550 -9.60 -30.48 -16.88
C GLY A 550 -9.24 -30.88 -15.46
N ALA A 551 -9.53 -29.96 -14.54
CA ALA A 551 -9.40 -30.12 -13.10
C ALA A 551 -10.77 -30.18 -12.42
N THR A 552 -10.95 -31.12 -11.51
CA THR A 552 -12.16 -31.26 -10.70
C THR A 552 -12.00 -30.46 -9.41
N VAL A 553 -12.82 -29.43 -9.24
CA VAL A 553 -12.79 -28.51 -8.10
C VAL A 553 -14.03 -28.71 -7.25
N GLN A 554 -13.83 -28.93 -5.95
CA GLN A 554 -14.89 -28.93 -4.95
C GLN A 554 -14.92 -27.58 -4.24
N VAL A 555 -16.10 -26.95 -4.22
CA VAL A 555 -16.35 -25.71 -3.48
C VAL A 555 -17.32 -25.99 -2.34
N GLU A 556 -16.99 -25.56 -1.14
CA GLU A 556 -17.82 -25.71 0.06
C GLU A 556 -17.95 -24.38 0.81
N PHE A 557 -19.18 -23.95 1.04
CA PHE A 557 -19.56 -22.87 1.93
C PHE A 557 -19.89 -23.46 3.30
N ILE A 558 -19.07 -23.13 4.29
CA ILE A 558 -19.21 -23.57 5.67
C ILE A 558 -19.98 -22.48 6.42
N PRO A 559 -21.16 -22.80 7.00
CA PRO A 559 -21.88 -21.86 7.84
C PRO A 559 -20.97 -21.43 9.00
N LYS A 560 -20.65 -20.13 9.06
CA LYS A 560 -19.80 -19.58 10.10
C LYS A 560 -20.51 -19.73 11.46
N THR A 561 -20.00 -20.61 12.32
CA THR A 561 -20.27 -20.56 13.76
C THR A 561 -19.66 -19.28 14.34
N SER A 562 -20.16 -18.79 15.49
CA SER A 562 -19.58 -17.62 16.16
C SER A 562 -18.07 -17.81 16.31
N CYS A 563 -17.26 -16.94 15.68
CA CYS A 563 -15.79 -16.96 15.86
C CYS A 563 -15.37 -16.57 17.28
N ARG A 564 -16.33 -16.01 18.05
CA ARG A 564 -16.15 -15.62 19.44
C ARG A 564 -16.23 -16.85 20.33
N VAL A 565 -15.26 -17.02 21.22
CA VAL A 565 -15.14 -18.18 22.10
C VAL A 565 -14.94 -17.70 23.55
N ILE A 566 -15.44 -18.47 24.51
CA ILE A 566 -15.31 -18.12 25.93
C ILE A 566 -13.82 -17.95 26.29
N PRO A 567 -13.40 -16.78 26.82
CA PRO A 567 -12.01 -16.53 27.17
C PRO A 567 -11.56 -17.41 28.34
N GLU A 568 -10.28 -17.78 28.37
CA GLU A 568 -9.70 -18.50 29.49
C GLU A 568 -9.11 -17.51 30.50
N ILE A 569 -9.36 -17.76 31.79
CA ILE A 569 -8.80 -16.96 32.88
C ILE A 569 -8.18 -17.88 33.91
N SER A 570 -6.95 -17.57 34.31
CA SER A 570 -6.27 -18.22 35.43
C SER A 570 -5.74 -17.19 36.43
N VAL A 571 -5.76 -17.53 37.71
CA VAL A 571 -5.24 -16.70 38.81
C VAL A 571 -4.10 -17.44 39.50
N ASN A 572 -2.96 -16.79 39.67
CA ASN A 572 -1.76 -17.34 40.30
C ASN A 572 -1.25 -16.41 41.41
N PRO A 573 -0.93 -16.91 42.62
CA PRO A 573 -1.25 -18.25 43.13
C PRO A 573 -2.76 -18.51 43.24
N PRO A 574 -3.25 -19.74 43.01
CA PRO A 574 -4.69 -20.05 43.02
C PRO A 574 -5.31 -19.99 44.43
N HIS A 575 -4.49 -20.13 45.47
CA HIS A 575 -4.87 -19.95 46.87
C HIS A 575 -3.64 -19.58 47.70
N THR A 576 -3.84 -18.80 48.76
CA THR A 576 -2.79 -18.46 49.71
C THR A 576 -3.31 -18.34 51.15
N SER A 577 -2.46 -18.64 52.14
CA SER A 577 -2.78 -18.57 53.57
C SER A 577 -2.00 -17.43 54.24
N HIS A 578 -2.70 -16.49 54.87
CA HIS A 578 -2.05 -15.30 55.44
C HIS A 578 -2.79 -14.63 56.60
N LEU A 579 -2.13 -13.72 57.34
CA LEU A 579 -2.73 -12.93 58.43
C LEU A 579 -3.76 -11.91 57.93
N ALA A 580 -4.71 -11.52 58.79
CA ALA A 580 -5.66 -10.43 58.50
C ALA A 580 -4.91 -9.11 58.20
N THR A 581 -5.56 -8.19 57.46
CA THR A 581 -5.13 -6.79 57.19
C THR A 581 -3.82 -6.56 56.42
N THR A 582 -3.24 -7.58 55.78
CA THR A 582 -2.05 -7.40 54.95
C THR A 582 -2.43 -7.46 53.46
N MET A 583 -1.82 -6.59 52.63
CA MET A 583 -2.05 -6.51 51.18
C MET A 583 -1.51 -7.77 50.47
N ARG A 584 -2.18 -8.21 49.41
CA ARG A 584 -1.88 -9.42 48.63
C ARG A 584 -1.68 -9.08 47.18
N GLU A 585 -0.74 -9.74 46.53
CA GLU A 585 -0.53 -9.64 45.10
C GLU A 585 -0.87 -10.98 44.43
N TYR A 586 -1.74 -10.92 43.44
CA TYR A 586 -2.05 -12.02 42.53
C TYR A 586 -1.76 -11.60 41.10
N THR A 587 -1.62 -12.60 40.26
CA THR A 587 -1.45 -12.44 38.82
C THR A 587 -2.63 -13.12 38.13
N LEU A 588 -3.41 -12.36 37.37
CA LEU A 588 -4.48 -12.85 36.52
C LEU A 588 -3.96 -12.96 35.09
N THR A 589 -4.05 -14.15 34.50
CA THR A 589 -3.77 -14.34 33.06
C THR A 589 -5.10 -14.49 32.35
N LEU A 590 -5.38 -13.58 31.41
CA LEU A 590 -6.55 -13.61 30.54
C LEU A 590 -6.09 -13.99 29.13
N THR A 591 -6.65 -15.05 28.57
CA THR A 591 -6.40 -15.51 27.20
C THR A 591 -7.65 -15.31 26.37
N ASN A 592 -7.51 -14.64 25.24
CA ASN A 592 -8.56 -14.59 24.23
C ASN A 592 -8.59 -15.91 23.48
N ASN A 593 -9.64 -16.72 23.66
CA ASN A 593 -9.77 -18.00 22.96
C ASN A 593 -10.54 -17.90 21.65
N ASP A 594 -10.91 -16.68 21.23
CA ASP A 594 -11.49 -16.42 19.91
C ASP A 594 -10.71 -17.18 18.84
N ASP A 595 -11.44 -17.70 17.84
CA ASP A 595 -10.80 -18.24 16.64
C ASP A 595 -9.96 -17.14 15.98
N TYR A 596 -8.88 -17.52 15.30
CA TYR A 596 -8.01 -16.59 14.54
C TYR A 596 -8.77 -15.69 13.54
N ASP A 597 -10.00 -16.08 13.17
CA ASP A 597 -10.87 -15.38 12.23
C ASP A 597 -11.65 -14.21 12.84
N CYS A 598 -11.44 -13.94 14.14
CA CYS A 598 -12.11 -12.90 14.90
C CYS A 598 -11.19 -11.67 15.08
N LEU A 599 -11.77 -10.47 15.05
CA LEU A 599 -11.02 -9.24 15.38
C LEU A 599 -10.57 -9.28 16.84
N SER A 600 -9.46 -8.62 17.18
CA SER A 600 -9.01 -8.47 18.56
C SER A 600 -10.16 -7.98 19.46
N THR A 601 -10.28 -8.60 20.63
CA THR A 601 -11.32 -8.25 21.60
C THR A 601 -10.74 -7.34 22.66
N THR A 602 -11.39 -6.20 22.89
CA THR A 602 -11.13 -5.38 24.09
C THR A 602 -11.94 -5.94 25.26
N PHE A 603 -11.24 -6.51 26.23
CA PHE A 603 -11.80 -6.97 27.49
C PHE A 603 -11.73 -5.87 28.53
N THR A 604 -12.84 -5.60 29.19
CA THR A 604 -12.95 -4.70 30.34
C THR A 604 -13.00 -5.51 31.63
N LEU A 605 -12.11 -5.21 32.57
CA LEU A 605 -12.01 -5.87 33.87
C LEU A 605 -12.56 -4.94 34.96
N SER A 606 -13.53 -5.43 35.72
CA SER A 606 -14.20 -4.67 36.78
C SER A 606 -14.12 -5.43 38.11
N PRO A 607 -13.30 -4.97 39.07
CA PRO A 607 -13.26 -5.52 40.43
C PRO A 607 -14.63 -5.44 41.09
N GLN A 608 -15.11 -6.55 41.65
CA GLN A 608 -16.40 -6.59 42.35
C GLN A 608 -16.18 -6.47 43.87
N VAL A 609 -16.90 -5.54 44.49
CA VAL A 609 -16.80 -5.31 45.94
C VAL A 609 -17.52 -6.44 46.68
N SER A 610 -16.79 -7.21 47.48
CA SER A 610 -17.36 -8.24 48.36
C SER A 610 -17.29 -7.81 49.83
N PRO A 611 -18.19 -8.31 50.72
CA PRO A 611 -18.19 -7.94 52.14
C PRO A 611 -16.90 -8.30 52.90
N ASN A 612 -16.03 -9.11 52.29
CA ASN A 612 -14.84 -9.69 52.91
C ASN A 612 -13.55 -8.97 52.49
N VAL A 613 -13.64 -8.06 51.51
CA VAL A 613 -12.50 -7.36 50.91
C VAL A 613 -12.69 -5.85 51.09
N SER A 614 -11.69 -5.18 51.68
CA SER A 614 -11.68 -3.72 51.89
C SER A 614 -11.24 -2.95 50.64
N SER A 615 -10.31 -3.53 49.87
CA SER A 615 -9.80 -2.96 48.63
C SER A 615 -9.41 -4.07 47.66
N LEU A 616 -9.81 -3.91 46.39
CA LEU A 616 -9.43 -4.77 45.27
C LEU A 616 -9.07 -3.86 44.09
N THR A 617 -7.78 -3.79 43.76
CA THR A 617 -7.28 -2.97 42.67
C THR A 617 -6.60 -3.83 41.61
N ILE A 618 -6.64 -3.37 40.37
CA ILE A 618 -6.03 -4.02 39.22
C ILE A 618 -5.10 -3.05 38.53
N SER A 619 -4.00 -3.57 37.97
CA SER A 619 -3.00 -2.78 37.25
C SER A 619 -3.52 -2.20 35.93
N GLN A 620 -4.51 -2.85 35.31
CA GLN A 620 -5.13 -2.44 34.05
C GLN A 620 -6.62 -2.83 34.08
N SER A 621 -7.51 -1.90 33.69
CA SER A 621 -8.96 -2.13 33.62
C SER A 621 -9.47 -2.48 32.23
N THR A 622 -8.62 -2.34 31.20
CA THR A 622 -8.93 -2.71 29.81
C THR A 622 -7.70 -3.33 29.17
N VAL A 623 -7.92 -4.36 28.36
CA VAL A 623 -6.87 -4.99 27.55
C VAL A 623 -7.43 -5.42 26.21
N THR A 624 -6.73 -5.11 25.12
CA THR A 624 -7.10 -5.57 23.77
C THR A 624 -6.21 -6.74 23.41
N LEU A 625 -6.83 -7.90 23.18
CA LEU A 625 -6.13 -9.15 22.89
C LEU A 625 -6.56 -9.67 21.52
N SER A 626 -5.58 -9.96 20.68
CA SER A 626 -5.80 -10.73 19.45
C SER A 626 -6.24 -12.15 19.79
N PRO A 627 -6.92 -12.87 18.88
CA PRO A 627 -7.17 -14.31 19.05
C PRO A 627 -5.93 -15.07 19.51
N HIS A 628 -6.10 -15.94 20.51
CA HIS A 628 -5.07 -16.73 21.18
C HIS A 628 -3.96 -15.95 21.90
N GLU A 629 -4.08 -14.62 22.02
CA GLU A 629 -3.17 -13.79 22.80
C GLU A 629 -3.56 -13.82 24.29
N SER A 630 -2.55 -13.77 25.16
CA SER A 630 -2.73 -13.70 26.61
C SER A 630 -2.14 -12.40 27.17
N ALA A 631 -2.81 -11.81 28.15
CA ALA A 631 -2.25 -10.74 28.97
C ALA A 631 -2.25 -11.11 30.45
N THR A 632 -1.28 -10.51 31.14
CA THR A 632 -1.04 -10.71 32.56
C THR A 632 -1.36 -9.43 33.32
N ILE A 633 -2.37 -9.48 34.19
CA ILE A 633 -2.87 -8.36 34.98
C ILE A 633 -2.51 -8.59 36.45
N GLY A 634 -1.75 -7.65 37.03
CA GLY A 634 -1.49 -7.62 38.47
C GLY A 634 -2.75 -7.21 39.24
N VAL A 635 -3.06 -7.95 40.31
CA VAL A 635 -4.22 -7.75 41.18
C VAL A 635 -3.73 -7.55 42.61
N GLN A 636 -4.15 -6.46 43.25
CA GLN A 636 -3.88 -6.21 44.67
C GLN A 636 -5.17 -6.33 45.49
N LEU A 637 -5.11 -7.14 46.54
CA LEU A 637 -6.27 -7.45 47.39
C LEU A 637 -5.95 -7.19 48.86
N LEU A 638 -6.84 -6.48 49.56
CA LEU A 638 -6.76 -6.24 50.99
C LEU A 638 -8.02 -6.76 51.70
N PRO A 639 -7.93 -7.81 52.54
CA PRO A 639 -9.08 -8.32 53.30
C PRO A 639 -9.61 -7.30 54.32
N ASN A 640 -10.90 -7.38 54.65
CA ASN A 640 -11.48 -6.60 55.74
C ASN A 640 -10.90 -7.01 57.11
N ALA A 641 -10.97 -6.15 58.13
CA ALA A 641 -10.49 -6.49 59.48
C ALA A 641 -11.40 -7.49 60.22
N ASN A 642 -12.65 -7.67 59.74
CA ASN A 642 -13.71 -8.42 60.44
C ASN A 642 -13.87 -9.86 59.95
N VAL A 643 -13.04 -10.31 59.00
CA VAL A 643 -13.12 -11.68 58.46
C VAL A 643 -12.50 -12.68 59.43
N SER A 644 -13.25 -13.73 59.73
CA SER A 644 -12.86 -14.81 60.66
C SER A 644 -11.74 -15.67 60.10
N GLY A 645 -10.74 -16.00 60.92
CA GLY A 645 -9.64 -16.89 60.54
C GLY A 645 -10.09 -18.36 60.41
N GLY A 646 -9.35 -19.12 59.59
CA GLY A 646 -9.61 -20.54 59.31
C GLY A 646 -10.62 -20.81 58.20
N GLN A 647 -11.07 -19.78 57.46
CA GLN A 647 -12.04 -19.91 56.36
C GLN A 647 -11.50 -19.33 55.04
N TYR A 648 -11.92 -19.94 53.93
CA TYR A 648 -11.64 -19.44 52.58
C TYR A 648 -12.64 -18.35 52.19
N TYR A 649 -12.14 -17.27 51.62
CA TYR A 649 -12.92 -16.16 51.07
C TYR A 649 -12.58 -15.95 49.60
N GLU A 650 -13.52 -15.36 48.87
CA GLU A 650 -13.42 -15.12 47.43
C GLU A 650 -13.49 -13.63 47.12
N ALA A 651 -12.66 -13.21 46.16
CA ALA A 651 -12.76 -11.92 45.49
C ALA A 651 -12.96 -12.14 43.99
N GLN A 652 -13.87 -11.37 43.39
CA GLN A 652 -14.28 -11.55 42.01
C GLN A 652 -13.86 -10.36 41.14
N ILE A 653 -13.40 -10.65 39.93
CA ILE A 653 -13.15 -9.66 38.89
C ILE A 653 -14.02 -10.06 37.70
N ALA A 654 -14.99 -9.22 37.36
CA ALA A 654 -15.82 -9.43 36.18
C ALA A 654 -15.02 -9.07 34.93
N VAL A 655 -15.06 -9.92 33.91
CA VAL A 655 -14.45 -9.69 32.60
C VAL A 655 -15.57 -9.67 31.57
N VAL A 656 -15.65 -8.59 30.80
CA VAL A 656 -16.64 -8.39 29.75
C VAL A 656 -15.91 -8.02 28.47
N GLY A 657 -16.28 -8.65 27.35
CA GLY A 657 -15.72 -8.34 26.04
C GLY A 657 -16.79 -8.05 25.00
N ALA A 658 -16.53 -8.44 23.76
CA ALA A 658 -17.46 -8.31 22.64
C ALA A 658 -18.65 -9.28 22.73
N GLY A 659 -19.62 -8.95 23.58
CA GLY A 659 -20.91 -9.66 23.70
C GLY A 659 -20.96 -10.74 24.80
N PRO A 660 -22.12 -11.41 24.98
CA PRO A 660 -22.38 -12.28 26.13
C PRO A 660 -21.44 -13.48 26.26
N ILE A 661 -20.88 -13.96 25.16
CA ILE A 661 -19.95 -15.10 25.16
C ILE A 661 -18.60 -14.78 25.82
N HIS A 662 -18.27 -13.49 25.95
CA HIS A 662 -17.08 -12.99 26.63
C HIS A 662 -17.35 -12.49 28.05
N GLU A 663 -18.55 -12.71 28.58
CA GLU A 663 -18.87 -12.40 29.97
C GLU A 663 -18.45 -13.58 30.86
N THR A 664 -17.45 -13.36 31.69
CA THR A 664 -16.94 -14.35 32.65
C THR A 664 -16.42 -13.67 33.93
N THR A 665 -16.08 -14.45 34.95
CA THR A 665 -15.60 -13.96 36.24
C THR A 665 -14.35 -14.70 36.68
N ALA A 666 -13.32 -13.95 37.09
CA ALA A 666 -12.12 -14.50 37.71
C ALA A 666 -12.24 -14.48 39.23
N ASN A 667 -11.88 -15.59 39.87
CA ASN A 667 -12.02 -15.77 41.32
C ASN A 667 -10.65 -15.94 41.97
N ALA A 668 -10.30 -15.05 42.91
CA ALA A 668 -9.11 -15.19 43.76
C ALA A 668 -9.53 -15.70 45.14
N LEU A 669 -9.01 -16.87 45.53
CA LEU A 669 -9.30 -17.49 46.83
C LEU A 669 -8.21 -17.17 47.85
N PHE A 670 -8.59 -16.77 49.05
CA PHE A 670 -7.65 -16.50 50.15
C PHE A 670 -8.10 -17.10 51.48
N LEU A 671 -7.16 -17.63 52.25
CA LEU A 671 -7.36 -18.17 53.59
C LEU A 671 -6.75 -17.21 54.62
N ILE A 672 -7.49 -16.89 55.68
CA ILE A 672 -6.97 -16.10 56.80
C ILE A 672 -6.44 -17.05 57.89
N ASP A 673 -5.14 -16.99 58.16
CA ASP A 673 -4.49 -17.79 59.21
C ASP A 673 -4.83 -17.25 60.60
N THR A 674 -5.10 -18.16 61.53
CA THR A 674 -5.41 -17.87 62.94
C THR A 674 -4.18 -17.83 63.84
N SER A 675 -2.98 -18.16 63.34
CA SER A 675 -1.78 -18.31 64.17
C SER A 675 -0.85 -17.09 64.15
N PRO A 676 -0.47 -16.51 65.32
CA PRO A 676 0.61 -15.52 65.39
C PRO A 676 1.98 -16.19 65.16
N PRO A 677 3.01 -15.47 64.67
CA PRO A 677 4.28 -16.08 64.30
C PRO A 677 4.96 -16.74 65.51
N ALA A 678 5.29 -18.03 65.36
CA ALA A 678 6.15 -18.72 66.34
C ALA A 678 7.53 -18.05 66.35
N SER A 679 7.95 -17.56 67.52
CA SER A 679 9.30 -17.08 67.78
C SER A 679 10.35 -18.13 67.40
N SER A 680 11.33 -17.74 66.60
CA SER A 680 12.41 -18.60 66.13
C SER A 680 13.26 -19.16 67.28
N PRO A 681 13.68 -20.45 67.22
CA PRO A 681 14.80 -20.90 68.03
C PRO A 681 16.15 -20.59 67.37
N SER A 682 17.12 -20.23 68.22
CA SER A 682 18.51 -19.90 67.92
C SER A 682 19.28 -20.91 67.05
N PRO A 683 20.33 -20.48 66.33
CA PRO A 683 21.10 -21.32 65.42
C PRO A 683 22.00 -22.32 66.17
N THR A 684 22.01 -23.56 65.69
CA THR A 684 22.98 -24.59 66.05
C THR A 684 24.24 -24.46 65.16
N PRO A 685 25.45 -24.72 65.69
CA PRO A 685 26.71 -24.47 64.96
C PRO A 685 27.04 -25.56 63.92
N PRO A 686 27.84 -25.25 62.88
CA PRO A 686 28.13 -26.19 61.79
C PRO A 686 29.26 -27.17 62.14
N ILE A 687 29.13 -28.41 61.69
CA ILE A 687 30.22 -29.40 61.59
C ILE A 687 30.81 -29.32 60.17
N PRO A 688 32.14 -29.29 60.01
CA PRO A 688 32.81 -29.20 58.72
C PRO A 688 33.14 -30.58 58.14
N THR A 689 33.26 -30.65 56.80
CA THR A 689 34.20 -31.44 55.97
C THR A 689 33.54 -31.74 54.61
N SER A 690 33.93 -31.01 53.56
CA SER A 690 34.91 -31.44 52.53
C SER A 690 34.39 -32.53 51.60
N PHE A 691 34.17 -32.21 50.32
CA PHE A 691 35.07 -32.60 49.25
C PHE A 691 34.69 -31.91 47.93
N ALA A 692 35.73 -31.65 47.15
CA ALA A 692 35.79 -30.88 45.92
C ALA A 692 34.95 -31.44 44.75
N SER A 693 34.45 -30.55 43.89
CA SER A 693 35.03 -30.40 42.55
C SER A 693 34.41 -29.22 41.80
N SER A 694 35.30 -28.35 41.34
CA SER A 694 35.05 -27.14 40.58
C SER A 694 35.48 -27.36 39.13
N LEU A 695 34.63 -27.02 38.16
CA LEU A 695 35.00 -26.41 36.87
C LEU A 695 33.74 -25.72 36.29
N PRO A 696 33.88 -24.56 35.63
CA PRO A 696 32.78 -23.65 35.37
C PRO A 696 32.14 -23.88 34.00
N SER A 697 30.82 -23.82 33.94
CA SER A 697 30.07 -23.55 32.71
C SER A 697 29.31 -22.25 32.90
N ALA A 698 29.88 -21.17 32.37
CA ALA A 698 29.21 -19.88 32.23
C ALA A 698 28.31 -19.92 31.01
N SER A 699 26.99 -19.81 31.21
CA SER A 699 26.04 -19.47 30.16
C SER A 699 25.79 -17.96 30.21
N VAL A 700 26.15 -17.29 29.12
CA VAL A 700 25.85 -15.88 28.84
C VAL A 700 24.39 -15.78 28.40
N SER A 701 23.56 -15.02 29.13
CA SER A 701 22.35 -14.43 28.57
C SER A 701 22.61 -12.95 28.33
N ALA A 702 22.69 -12.56 27.07
CA ALA A 702 22.65 -11.17 26.65
C ALA A 702 21.21 -10.66 26.76
N SER A 703 20.99 -9.68 27.64
CA SER A 703 19.84 -8.79 27.57
C SER A 703 20.36 -7.40 27.22
N PRO A 704 19.93 -6.77 26.12
CA PRO A 704 20.06 -5.33 25.95
C PRO A 704 18.91 -4.65 26.72
N PHE A 705 19.13 -3.40 27.14
CA PHE A 705 18.24 -2.50 27.91
C PHE A 705 18.34 -2.57 29.45
N PRO A 706 19.16 -1.70 30.07
CA PRO A 706 18.92 -1.26 31.44
C PRO A 706 17.84 -0.18 31.48
N SER A 707 16.90 -0.37 32.40
CA SER A 707 15.87 0.58 32.84
C SER A 707 16.47 1.89 33.38
N ALA A 708 15.83 3.01 33.03
CA ALA A 708 16.21 4.36 33.46
C ALA A 708 15.99 4.60 34.96
N SER A 709 17.07 4.69 35.74
CA SER A 709 17.20 5.58 36.93
C SER A 709 18.56 5.44 37.65
N SER A 710 19.68 5.70 36.97
CA SER A 710 20.98 5.86 37.64
C SER A 710 21.64 7.16 37.22
N SER A 711 21.71 8.14 38.12
CA SER A 711 22.46 9.39 37.89
C SER A 711 23.96 9.12 37.96
N VAL A 712 24.67 9.30 36.85
CA VAL A 712 26.14 9.30 36.79
C VAL A 712 26.62 10.75 36.82
N SER A 713 27.52 11.08 37.74
CA SER A 713 28.13 12.41 37.83
C SER A 713 29.50 12.42 37.16
N PHE A 714 29.70 13.34 36.22
CA PHE A 714 31.00 13.60 35.60
C PHE A 714 31.63 14.87 36.17
N THR A 715 32.94 14.95 36.17
CA THR A 715 33.67 16.22 36.32
C THR A 715 33.65 16.99 35.00
N MET A 716 33.74 18.32 35.06
CA MET A 716 33.78 19.19 33.86
C MET A 716 34.92 18.79 32.88
N GLN A 717 36.02 18.25 33.41
CA GLN A 717 37.16 17.81 32.60
C GLN A 717 36.87 16.51 31.83
N GLU A 718 36.19 15.54 32.47
CA GLU A 718 35.77 14.30 31.81
C GLU A 718 34.75 14.56 30.71
N PHE A 719 33.87 15.55 30.90
CA PHE A 719 32.93 16.00 29.88
C PHE A 719 33.66 16.60 28.66
N LEU A 720 34.67 17.44 28.87
CA LEU A 720 35.47 18.02 27.79
C LEU A 720 36.27 16.96 27.02
N ASP A 721 36.81 15.94 27.71
CA ASP A 721 37.55 14.84 27.08
C ASP A 721 36.64 13.87 26.31
N LEU A 722 35.37 13.74 26.72
CA LEU A 722 34.36 12.97 25.99
C LEU A 722 33.92 13.71 24.72
N LEU A 723 33.71 15.03 24.83
CA LEU A 723 33.36 15.91 23.72
C LEU A 723 34.44 15.93 22.64
N HIS A 724 35.72 16.02 23.04
CA HIS A 724 36.83 16.01 22.10
C HIS A 724 36.97 14.69 21.33
N ARG A 725 36.71 13.55 21.97
CA ARG A 725 36.70 12.24 21.31
C ARG A 725 35.53 12.10 20.35
N PHE A 726 34.34 12.52 20.77
CA PHE A 726 33.15 12.45 19.92
C PHE A 726 33.27 13.32 18.65
N LEU A 727 33.81 14.54 18.77
CA LEU A 727 34.05 15.40 17.62
C LEU A 727 35.15 14.86 16.69
N SER A 728 36.15 14.17 17.23
CA SER A 728 37.19 13.51 16.43
C SER A 728 36.66 12.32 15.62
N ASP A 729 35.69 11.58 16.16
CA ASP A 729 35.07 10.44 15.46
C ASP A 729 34.05 10.90 14.41
N LEU A 730 33.35 12.02 14.64
CA LEU A 730 32.40 12.60 13.68
C LEU A 730 33.10 13.08 12.40
N ASP A 731 34.30 13.65 12.54
CA ASP A 731 35.13 14.17 11.43
C ASP A 731 35.73 13.03 10.58
N GLN A 732 35.82 11.82 11.11
CA GLN A 732 36.28 10.62 10.36
C GLN A 732 35.17 9.92 9.59
N GLN A 733 33.90 10.05 10.00
CA GLN A 733 32.77 9.35 9.36
C GLN A 733 32.03 10.15 8.29
N TYR A 734 32.26 11.47 8.20
CA TYR A 734 31.58 12.35 7.23
C TYR A 734 32.60 13.07 6.34
N GLN A 735 32.88 12.53 5.15
CA GLN A 735 33.44 13.32 4.06
C GLN A 735 32.30 13.99 3.28
N PRO A 736 32.22 15.34 3.21
CA PRO A 736 31.06 16.03 2.67
C PRO A 736 31.14 16.21 1.15
N GLN A 737 30.04 15.86 0.46
CA GLN A 737 29.69 16.41 -0.86
C GLN A 737 28.68 17.56 -0.75
N ASP A 738 28.24 17.95 0.45
CA ASP A 738 27.36 19.11 0.64
C ASP A 738 27.84 19.99 1.80
N ASP A 739 28.31 21.19 1.46
CA ASP A 739 28.66 22.26 2.40
C ASP A 739 27.38 22.86 2.99
N LYS A 740 26.95 22.35 4.16
CA LYS A 740 26.19 23.07 5.20
C LYS A 740 25.86 22.17 6.40
N VAL A 741 26.86 21.89 7.24
CA VAL A 741 26.58 21.53 8.65
C VAL A 741 26.59 22.82 9.44
N ASN A 742 25.42 23.22 9.96
CA ASN A 742 25.27 24.46 10.71
C ASN A 742 25.47 24.17 12.22
N MET A 743 25.99 25.16 12.95
CA MET A 743 26.29 25.11 14.40
C MET A 743 25.12 24.65 15.31
N LEU A 744 23.87 24.64 14.81
CA LEU A 744 22.68 24.10 15.47
C LEU A 744 22.64 22.56 15.53
N ASP A 745 23.21 21.84 14.55
CA ASP A 745 23.20 20.37 14.56
C ASP A 745 24.16 19.82 15.63
N ALA A 746 25.27 20.53 15.88
CA ALA A 746 26.17 20.23 17.00
C ALA A 746 25.53 20.53 18.37
N ALA A 747 24.66 21.54 18.45
CA ALA A 747 23.90 21.85 19.68
C ALA A 747 22.77 20.84 19.94
N PHE A 748 22.23 20.22 18.90
CA PHE A 748 21.16 19.22 18.98
C PHE A 748 21.62 17.90 19.63
N VAL A 749 22.86 17.46 19.35
CA VAL A 749 23.45 16.26 19.98
C VAL A 749 23.77 16.50 21.46
N LEU A 750 24.18 17.73 21.82
CA LEU A 750 24.49 18.12 23.20
C LEU A 750 23.27 18.17 24.13
N MET A 751 22.04 18.30 23.60
CA MET A 751 20.81 18.32 24.41
C MET A 751 20.17 16.94 24.65
N HIS A 752 20.54 15.90 23.88
CA HIS A 752 19.92 14.57 23.93
C HIS A 752 20.71 13.52 24.74
N LEU A 753 21.81 13.91 25.38
CA LEU A 753 22.46 13.14 26.44
C LEU A 753 21.88 13.58 27.79
N LYS A 754 20.73 13.00 28.18
CA LYS A 754 20.14 13.13 29.52
C LYS A 754 20.02 11.78 30.21
#